data_AF-A0A7C1NN68-F1
#
_entry.id   AF-A0A7C1NN68-F1
#
_cell.length_a   1.000
_cell.length_b   1.000
_cell.length_c   1.000
_cell.angle_alpha   90.00
_cell.angle_beta   90.00
_cell.angle_gamma   90.00
#
_symmetry.space_group_name_H-M   'P 1'
#
loop_
_entity.id
_entity.type
_entity.pdbx_description
1 polymer ?
#
loop_
_entity_poly.entity_id
_entity_poly.type
_entity_poly.pdbx_seq_one_letter_code
_entity_poly.pdbx_strand_id
1 'polypeptide(L)'
;MGAKNPGVITPRNCDPSVRQAIQRLSTKVFGLESNPSFAGLTLSGLTASSLLETDASKVLTSIASPLIVGKGGTGAATLTDHGILLGSGTGAVTPLGAATNGQIPIGSTGADPVLATITGTANQVVSTSGIGTITLSTPQDIHTGANPTFAGLTLSGLTATRLVSTDGSSQLESSDIVAWLTGTTDHISMSDDGDGTATIDLDTNTQTLLDSLNGIFLETIDFTVSSVGGTVTGSLEQDGGGDLIQRFSDGYSTLDCTAPQCTIDLTAFVGTDAVPAEVFVYILQSGKTTLVASNSDWPATEHIKIANLLLRSAASTGTDGGALVNRNWNDHVQSADNQGHITHIEEHLRQEDAHYKSGVALTIKNAAGADLTTGNSSTAIELVTAAGTIYQLHKHTFPAFDMYLTATDDVHITNQPTDEGGAYGTSVDLVTDITVYVDGTASGTAITVNRYFNLVVWGVQNRSGEASHIMINLPTGIYTTSSNAVADVDGFSVFNIPSQFKGEGFLIARLTMRLIAGSQWTYVAQEDLRGQMPPITAGVAVTTTDHSLLANLIAPADDHTQYIKNAEFTQNSGILVGTGVGTFVEEVGATVRTSIGVGTGDSPQFTGLTLAGSLSLGFGDLVSEQNPDAVDAIRLKGTASHTVAGCPASPSGIGHLLGTRVTFRLFVRMVD
;
A
#
# COMPACT_ATOMS: atom_id res chain seq x y z
N MET A 1 -74.45 -7.45 151.28
CA MET A 1 -75.28 -6.31 151.72
C MET A 1 -75.85 -5.65 150.48
N GLY A 2 -77.17 -5.53 150.42
CA GLY A 2 -77.88 -5.20 149.19
C GLY A 2 -77.92 -3.72 148.83
N ALA A 3 -78.31 -3.47 147.58
CA ALA A 3 -79.23 -2.40 147.23
C ALA A 3 -79.97 -2.80 145.94
N LYS A 4 -81.24 -2.41 145.89
CA LYS A 4 -82.32 -2.89 145.02
C LYS A 4 -82.27 -2.33 143.58
N ASN A 5 -82.84 -3.14 142.68
CA ASN A 5 -83.46 -2.87 141.37
C ASN A 5 -83.83 -1.41 141.01
N PRO A 6 -83.77 -1.08 139.70
CA PRO A 6 -84.97 -1.16 138.86
C PRO A 6 -84.68 -1.99 137.60
N GLY A 7 -85.30 -3.16 137.42
CA GLY A 7 -86.66 -3.23 136.88
C GLY A 7 -86.64 -3.78 135.45
N VAL A 8 -86.22 -5.04 135.27
CA VAL A 8 -86.49 -5.79 134.05
C VAL A 8 -87.98 -6.13 134.05
N ILE A 9 -88.74 -5.36 133.28
CA ILE A 9 -90.15 -5.62 133.02
C ILE A 9 -90.22 -6.85 132.10
N THR A 10 -90.59 -8.00 132.65
CA THR A 10 -90.96 -9.16 131.85
C THR A 10 -92.32 -8.89 131.17
N PRO A 11 -92.51 -9.18 129.86
CA PRO A 11 -93.63 -8.66 129.06
C PRO A 11 -95.00 -9.26 129.40
N ARG A 12 -95.10 -10.02 130.49
CA ARG A 12 -96.36 -10.63 130.89
C ARG A 12 -97.24 -9.67 131.69
N ASN A 13 -96.68 -8.60 132.29
CA ASN A 13 -97.42 -7.67 133.16
C ASN A 13 -97.27 -6.16 132.81
N CYS A 14 -96.88 -5.77 131.59
CA CYS A 14 -96.86 -4.36 131.18
C CYS A 14 -97.93 -3.99 130.14
N ASP A 15 -98.48 -2.79 130.31
CA ASP A 15 -99.57 -2.19 129.54
C ASP A 15 -99.35 -2.25 128.02
N PRO A 16 -100.38 -2.53 127.20
CA PRO A 16 -100.28 -2.61 125.74
C PRO A 16 -99.62 -1.38 125.09
N SER A 17 -99.75 -0.18 125.66
CA SER A 17 -99.14 1.04 125.13
C SER A 17 -97.62 1.05 125.21
N VAL A 18 -97.04 0.48 126.27
CA VAL A 18 -95.59 0.34 126.46
C VAL A 18 -95.02 -0.69 125.47
N ARG A 19 -95.80 -1.74 125.17
CA ARG A 19 -95.46 -2.74 124.15
C ARG A 19 -95.43 -2.13 122.74
N GLN A 20 -96.39 -1.27 122.40
CA GLN A 20 -96.39 -0.52 121.15
C GLN A 20 -95.25 0.50 121.06
N ALA A 21 -94.90 1.17 122.17
CA ALA A 21 -93.79 2.12 122.19
C ALA A 21 -92.44 1.43 121.97
N ILE A 22 -92.20 0.27 122.58
CA ILE A 22 -90.97 -0.52 122.40
C ILE A 22 -90.88 -1.08 120.97
N GLN A 23 -92.00 -1.51 120.38
CA GLN A 23 -92.04 -1.94 118.97
C GLN A 23 -91.79 -0.79 117.97
N ARG A 24 -92.13 0.45 118.31
CA ARG A 24 -91.85 1.62 117.46
C ARG A 24 -90.38 2.04 117.44
N LEU A 25 -89.61 1.67 118.46
CA LEU A 25 -88.18 1.98 118.53
C LEU A 25 -87.31 1.02 117.68
N SER A 26 -87.78 -0.19 117.36
CA SER A 26 -86.99 -1.17 116.63
C SER A 26 -86.97 -1.00 115.10
N THR A 27 -87.73 -0.04 114.54
CA THR A 27 -87.89 0.10 113.07
C THR A 27 -87.96 1.55 112.56
N LYS A 28 -87.20 2.49 113.16
CA LYS A 28 -87.22 3.90 112.70
C LYS A 28 -86.54 4.03 111.32
N VAL A 29 -87.34 3.97 110.26
CA VAL A 29 -86.95 4.33 108.89
C VAL A 29 -86.92 5.86 108.80
N PHE A 30 -85.74 6.44 108.54
CA PHE A 30 -85.61 7.88 108.29
C PHE A 30 -86.06 8.21 106.85
N GLY A 31 -86.86 9.26 106.66
CA GLY A 31 -87.56 9.57 105.40
C GLY A 31 -86.67 10.13 104.27
N LEU A 32 -87.21 10.16 103.05
CA LEU A 32 -86.48 10.38 101.78
C LEU A 32 -85.71 11.72 101.64
N GLU A 33 -86.01 12.73 102.46
CA GLU A 33 -85.35 14.06 102.45
C GLU A 33 -84.59 14.38 103.76
N SER A 34 -84.49 13.41 104.67
CA SER A 34 -83.82 13.66 105.94
C SER A 34 -82.29 13.69 105.76
N ASN A 35 -81.62 14.69 106.35
CA ASN A 35 -80.16 14.84 106.38
C ASN A 35 -79.58 14.54 107.79
N PRO A 36 -79.74 13.31 108.32
CA PRO A 36 -79.26 12.99 109.66
C PRO A 36 -77.73 12.96 109.73
N SER A 37 -77.15 13.62 110.74
CA SER A 37 -75.74 13.46 111.09
C SER A 37 -75.58 12.33 112.10
N PHE A 38 -74.82 11.29 111.76
CA PHE A 38 -74.54 10.18 112.67
C PHE A 38 -73.11 10.30 113.21
N ALA A 39 -72.97 10.37 114.53
CA ALA A 39 -71.67 10.27 115.19
C ALA A 39 -71.33 8.79 115.41
N GLY A 40 -70.19 8.33 114.88
CA GLY A 40 -69.71 6.95 115.07
C GLY A 40 -70.61 5.88 114.43
N LEU A 41 -71.09 6.13 113.21
CA LEU A 41 -71.94 5.18 112.47
C LEU A 41 -71.23 3.84 112.22
N THR A 42 -71.76 2.76 112.79
CA THR A 42 -71.32 1.38 112.52
C THR A 42 -72.36 0.67 111.66
N LEU A 43 -72.01 0.29 110.45
CA LEU A 43 -72.87 -0.45 109.52
C LEU A 43 -72.42 -1.91 109.48
N SER A 44 -73.19 -2.80 110.10
CA SER A 44 -72.82 -4.21 110.33
C SER A 44 -72.76 -5.08 109.08
N GLY A 45 -73.31 -4.63 107.95
CA GLY A 45 -73.34 -5.37 106.68
C GLY A 45 -72.16 -5.09 105.74
N LEU A 46 -71.21 -4.23 106.14
CA LEU A 46 -70.08 -3.82 105.30
C LEU A 46 -68.80 -4.59 105.66
N THR A 47 -67.96 -4.81 104.65
CA THR A 47 -66.61 -5.35 104.83
C THR A 47 -65.72 -4.28 105.46
N ALA A 48 -65.07 -4.64 106.57
CA ALA A 48 -64.14 -3.74 107.26
C ALA A 48 -63.02 -3.26 106.32
N SER A 49 -62.69 -1.96 106.42
CA SER A 49 -61.61 -1.33 105.65
C SER A 49 -61.74 -1.38 104.12
N SER A 50 -62.95 -1.58 103.58
CA SER A 50 -63.20 -1.49 102.14
C SER A 50 -63.84 -0.15 101.74
N LEU A 51 -63.62 0.26 100.49
CA LEU A 51 -64.39 1.34 99.86
C LEU A 51 -65.87 0.92 99.76
N LEU A 52 -66.76 1.90 99.72
CA LEU A 52 -68.19 1.69 99.65
C LEU A 52 -68.73 2.24 98.33
N GLU A 53 -69.65 1.50 97.71
CA GLU A 53 -70.44 1.97 96.58
C GLU A 53 -71.92 1.79 96.87
N THR A 54 -72.75 2.40 96.03
CA THR A 54 -74.16 2.04 95.97
C THR A 54 -74.36 0.96 94.92
N ASP A 55 -75.08 -0.12 95.28
CA ASP A 55 -75.54 -1.10 94.30
C ASP A 55 -76.59 -0.51 93.34
N ALA A 56 -77.08 -1.32 92.40
CA ALA A 56 -78.12 -0.90 91.45
C ALA A 56 -79.43 -0.42 92.13
N SER A 57 -79.64 -0.79 93.39
CA SER A 57 -80.79 -0.40 94.23
C SER A 57 -80.49 0.80 95.14
N LYS A 58 -79.33 1.45 94.96
CA LYS A 58 -78.84 2.58 95.77
C LYS A 58 -78.46 2.23 97.22
N VAL A 59 -78.28 0.94 97.53
CA VAL A 59 -77.90 0.47 98.87
C VAL A 59 -76.38 0.51 99.02
N LEU A 60 -75.88 1.03 100.14
CA LEU A 60 -74.44 0.99 100.44
C LEU A 60 -73.97 -0.46 100.57
N THR A 61 -72.99 -0.81 99.75
CA THR A 61 -72.30 -2.10 99.76
C THR A 61 -70.79 -1.86 99.72
N SER A 62 -70.01 -2.81 100.23
CA SER A 62 -68.56 -2.75 100.11
C SER A 62 -68.13 -3.13 98.70
N ILE A 63 -67.25 -2.32 98.12
CA ILE A 63 -66.59 -2.65 96.86
C ILE A 63 -65.64 -3.83 97.10
N ALA A 64 -65.43 -4.67 96.09
CA ALA A 64 -64.44 -5.74 96.14
C ALA A 64 -63.02 -5.16 96.36
N SER A 65 -62.22 -5.88 97.15
CA SER A 65 -60.81 -5.59 97.42
C SER A 65 -59.95 -6.75 96.92
N PRO A 66 -59.05 -6.56 95.94
CA PRO A 66 -58.64 -5.30 95.30
C PRO A 66 -59.74 -4.64 94.46
N LEU A 67 -59.66 -3.31 94.28
CA LEU A 67 -60.62 -2.54 93.48
C LEU A 67 -60.64 -3.08 92.05
N ILE A 68 -61.81 -3.50 91.57
CA ILE A 68 -61.99 -4.09 90.25
C ILE A 68 -61.86 -3.06 89.11
N VAL A 69 -61.50 -3.52 87.91
CA VAL A 69 -61.30 -2.65 86.73
C VAL A 69 -62.54 -1.84 86.36
N GLY A 70 -63.73 -2.46 86.43
CA GLY A 70 -65.00 -1.79 86.15
C GLY A 70 -65.36 -0.65 87.12
N LYS A 71 -64.59 -0.45 88.19
CA LYS A 71 -64.74 0.63 89.18
C LYS A 71 -63.51 1.53 89.26
N GLY A 72 -62.63 1.49 88.25
CA GLY A 72 -61.43 2.33 88.15
C GLY A 72 -60.19 1.78 88.86
N GLY A 73 -60.23 0.54 89.38
CA GLY A 73 -59.07 -0.13 89.95
C GLY A 73 -58.29 -0.98 88.94
N THR A 74 -57.28 -1.71 89.41
CA THR A 74 -56.46 -2.62 88.59
C THR A 74 -56.99 -4.05 88.58
N GLY A 75 -57.91 -4.39 89.48
CA GLY A 75 -58.39 -5.75 89.71
C GLY A 75 -57.35 -6.71 90.31
N ALA A 76 -56.13 -6.25 90.59
CA ALA A 76 -55.04 -7.05 91.14
C ALA A 76 -54.53 -6.45 92.47
N ALA A 77 -54.24 -7.29 93.46
CA ALA A 77 -53.80 -6.85 94.79
C ALA A 77 -52.33 -6.38 94.80
N THR A 78 -51.52 -6.91 93.88
CA THR A 78 -50.11 -6.58 93.69
C THR A 78 -49.80 -6.58 92.20
N LEU A 79 -48.84 -5.76 91.77
CA LEU A 79 -48.31 -5.74 90.40
C LEU A 79 -46.84 -6.19 90.41
N THR A 80 -46.36 -6.76 89.32
CA THR A 80 -44.95 -7.11 89.16
C THR A 80 -44.10 -5.83 89.19
N ASP A 81 -43.13 -5.76 90.10
CA ASP A 81 -42.21 -4.62 90.15
C ASP A 81 -41.39 -4.55 88.86
N HIS A 82 -41.21 -3.33 88.33
CA HIS A 82 -40.64 -3.05 87.01
C HIS A 82 -41.32 -3.78 85.81
N GLY A 83 -42.49 -4.38 86.02
CA GLY A 83 -43.27 -5.07 84.99
C GLY A 83 -44.06 -4.10 84.12
N ILE A 84 -44.28 -4.49 82.86
CA ILE A 84 -45.14 -3.74 81.93
C ILE A 84 -46.57 -4.23 82.08
N LEU A 85 -47.51 -3.31 82.32
CA LEU A 85 -48.92 -3.67 82.52
C LEU A 85 -49.64 -3.84 81.18
N LEU A 86 -50.28 -4.99 81.00
CA LEU A 86 -51.13 -5.27 79.85
C LEU A 86 -52.61 -5.14 80.21
N GLY A 87 -53.38 -4.62 79.25
CA GLY A 87 -54.84 -4.58 79.37
C GLY A 87 -55.45 -5.96 79.14
N SER A 88 -56.38 -6.36 80.01
CA SER A 88 -57.09 -7.65 79.95
C SER A 88 -58.61 -7.48 79.80
N GLY A 89 -59.03 -6.44 79.08
CA GLY A 89 -60.45 -6.08 78.90
C GLY A 89 -61.12 -5.69 80.21
N THR A 90 -62.16 -6.44 80.62
CA THR A 90 -62.87 -6.25 81.90
C THR A 90 -62.25 -7.03 83.07
N GLY A 91 -61.28 -7.91 82.80
CA GLY A 91 -60.51 -8.65 83.81
C GLY A 91 -59.43 -7.78 84.48
N ALA A 92 -58.78 -8.31 85.53
CA ALA A 92 -57.66 -7.64 86.18
C ALA A 92 -56.50 -7.40 85.20
N VAL A 93 -55.76 -6.30 85.35
CA VAL A 93 -54.58 -6.02 84.52
C VAL A 93 -53.54 -7.13 84.71
N THR A 94 -52.91 -7.53 83.60
CA THR A 94 -51.92 -8.61 83.61
C THR A 94 -50.54 -8.02 83.41
N PRO A 95 -49.69 -7.90 84.44
CA PRO A 95 -48.31 -7.47 84.27
C PRO A 95 -47.51 -8.56 83.55
N LEU A 96 -46.67 -8.17 82.59
CA LEU A 96 -45.56 -8.99 82.14
C LEU A 96 -44.55 -9.19 83.28
N GLY A 97 -43.65 -10.15 83.12
CA GLY A 97 -42.47 -10.26 83.98
C GLY A 97 -41.62 -8.98 83.96
N ALA A 98 -40.70 -8.82 84.91
CA ALA A 98 -39.70 -7.77 84.82
C ALA A 98 -38.77 -8.05 83.63
N ALA A 99 -38.62 -7.07 82.73
CA ALA A 99 -37.75 -7.23 81.56
C ALA A 99 -36.29 -7.40 81.98
N THR A 100 -35.62 -8.40 81.42
CA THR A 100 -34.16 -8.53 81.53
C THR A 100 -33.47 -7.66 80.47
N ASN A 101 -32.14 -7.53 80.56
CA ASN A 101 -31.36 -6.65 79.68
C ASN A 101 -31.64 -6.90 78.19
N GLY A 102 -32.03 -5.83 77.49
CA GLY A 102 -32.33 -5.84 76.06
C GLY A 102 -33.62 -6.58 75.66
N GLN A 103 -34.48 -6.94 76.60
CA GLN A 103 -35.82 -7.43 76.27
C GLN A 103 -36.79 -6.26 76.06
N ILE A 104 -37.65 -6.42 75.05
CA ILE A 104 -38.77 -5.54 74.75
C ILE A 104 -40.04 -6.38 74.62
N PRO A 105 -41.24 -5.80 74.80
CA PRO A 105 -42.49 -6.47 74.43
C PRO A 105 -42.53 -6.67 72.92
N ILE A 106 -42.58 -7.93 72.48
CA ILE A 106 -42.79 -8.32 71.07
C ILE A 106 -44.21 -8.87 70.95
N GLY A 107 -44.99 -8.32 70.01
CA GLY A 107 -46.37 -8.74 69.79
C GLY A 107 -46.48 -10.23 69.47
N SER A 108 -47.51 -10.89 70.01
CA SER A 108 -47.82 -12.30 69.78
C SER A 108 -49.28 -12.43 69.36
N THR A 109 -49.54 -12.84 68.12
CA THR A 109 -50.91 -12.91 67.60
C THR A 109 -51.75 -13.91 68.41
N GLY A 110 -52.84 -13.44 69.02
CA GLY A 110 -53.75 -14.28 69.82
C GLY A 110 -53.30 -14.52 71.26
N ALA A 111 -52.21 -13.88 71.71
CA ALA A 111 -51.71 -13.94 73.08
C ALA A 111 -51.21 -12.57 73.55
N ASP A 112 -50.84 -12.46 74.82
CA ASP A 112 -50.16 -11.28 75.35
C ASP A 112 -48.77 -11.11 74.70
N PRO A 113 -48.25 -9.87 74.55
CA PRO A 113 -46.88 -9.63 74.09
C PRO A 113 -45.86 -10.36 74.96
N VAL A 114 -44.79 -10.88 74.35
CA VAL A 114 -43.73 -11.61 75.06
C VAL A 114 -42.51 -10.72 75.19
N LEU A 115 -41.87 -10.72 76.37
CA LEU A 115 -40.58 -10.08 76.56
C LEU A 115 -39.49 -10.88 75.84
N ALA A 116 -38.93 -10.30 74.79
CA ALA A 116 -37.93 -10.95 73.95
C ALA A 116 -36.87 -9.94 73.48
N THR A 117 -35.69 -10.44 73.15
CA THR A 117 -34.61 -9.62 72.59
C THR A 117 -34.82 -9.40 71.10
N ILE A 118 -34.27 -8.32 70.56
CA ILE A 118 -34.12 -8.17 69.10
C ILE A 118 -33.09 -9.20 68.64
N THR A 119 -33.51 -10.11 67.77
CA THR A 119 -32.62 -11.12 67.19
C THR A 119 -31.96 -10.61 65.92
N GLY A 120 -30.72 -11.02 65.70
CA GLY A 120 -29.94 -10.71 64.52
C GLY A 120 -29.04 -11.90 64.15
N THR A 121 -28.20 -11.73 63.14
CA THR A 121 -27.23 -12.76 62.73
C THR A 121 -25.84 -12.16 62.64
N ALA A 122 -24.82 -12.97 62.90
CA ALA A 122 -23.41 -12.56 62.75
C ALA A 122 -23.03 -12.17 61.31
N ASN A 123 -23.91 -12.45 60.33
CA ASN A 123 -23.66 -12.18 58.91
C ASN A 123 -24.39 -10.93 58.39
N GLN A 124 -25.25 -10.29 59.20
CA GLN A 124 -26.07 -9.16 58.75
C GLN A 124 -26.14 -8.03 59.77
N VAL A 125 -26.81 -8.27 60.88
CA VAL A 125 -26.96 -7.30 61.97
C VAL A 125 -26.71 -8.05 63.26
N VAL A 126 -25.70 -7.62 63.99
CA VAL A 126 -25.39 -8.09 65.33
C VAL A 126 -26.21 -7.26 66.31
N SER A 127 -27.01 -7.93 67.13
CA SER A 127 -27.79 -7.32 68.21
C SER A 127 -27.15 -7.69 69.53
N THR A 128 -26.69 -6.67 70.28
CA THR A 128 -26.03 -6.85 71.58
C THR A 128 -26.85 -6.17 72.66
N SER A 129 -27.48 -6.98 73.52
CA SER A 129 -28.22 -6.50 74.69
C SER A 129 -27.27 -6.01 75.78
N GLY A 130 -27.52 -4.81 76.28
CA GLY A 130 -26.84 -4.23 77.44
C GLY A 130 -27.83 -3.76 78.50
N ILE A 131 -27.33 -3.26 79.64
CA ILE A 131 -28.17 -2.66 80.67
C ILE A 131 -28.74 -1.34 80.12
N GLY A 132 -30.05 -1.26 79.96
CA GLY A 132 -30.73 -0.05 79.45
C GLY A 132 -30.45 0.29 77.98
N THR A 133 -29.75 -0.58 77.23
CA THR A 133 -29.36 -0.32 75.83
C THR A 133 -29.48 -1.58 74.99
N ILE A 134 -29.75 -1.42 73.70
CA ILE A 134 -29.53 -2.44 72.68
C ILE A 134 -28.62 -1.81 71.63
N THR A 135 -27.45 -2.41 71.39
CA THR A 135 -26.53 -1.95 70.33
C THR A 135 -26.75 -2.79 69.08
N LEU A 136 -27.00 -2.13 67.95
CA LEU A 136 -27.10 -2.75 66.64
C LEU A 136 -25.88 -2.36 65.81
N SER A 137 -25.20 -3.34 65.23
CA SER A 137 -24.07 -3.11 64.32
C SER A 137 -24.08 -4.07 63.15
N THR A 138 -23.40 -3.72 62.08
CA THR A 138 -23.03 -4.67 61.02
C THR A 138 -21.79 -5.48 61.43
N PRO A 139 -21.46 -6.59 60.76
CA PRO A 139 -20.26 -7.41 61.07
C PRO A 139 -18.93 -6.69 60.82
N GLN A 140 -18.95 -5.58 60.08
CA GLN A 140 -17.84 -4.66 59.83
C GLN A 140 -18.39 -3.24 59.62
N ASP A 141 -17.55 -2.22 59.71
CA ASP A 141 -17.94 -0.84 59.46
C ASP A 141 -18.30 -0.58 57.98
N ILE A 142 -19.33 0.24 57.73
CA ILE A 142 -19.82 0.60 56.38
C ILE A 142 -20.05 2.10 56.18
N HIS A 143 -19.47 2.94 57.05
CA HIS A 143 -19.58 4.40 56.94
C HIS A 143 -18.62 4.94 55.85
N THR A 144 -18.73 6.23 55.51
CA THR A 144 -18.00 6.87 54.39
C THR A 144 -16.46 6.93 54.52
N GLY A 145 -15.91 6.43 55.64
CA GLY A 145 -14.46 6.28 55.86
C GLY A 145 -14.05 4.85 56.22
N ALA A 146 -15.00 3.90 56.17
CA ALA A 146 -14.71 2.50 56.43
C ALA A 146 -13.93 1.87 55.27
N ASN A 147 -13.08 0.89 55.60
CA ASN A 147 -12.39 0.05 54.62
C ASN A 147 -13.00 -1.37 54.66
N PRO A 148 -14.19 -1.58 54.09
CA PRO A 148 -14.84 -2.89 54.11
C PRO A 148 -14.01 -3.92 53.34
N THR A 149 -14.04 -5.15 53.82
CA THR A 149 -13.41 -6.30 53.15
C THR A 149 -14.48 -7.28 52.69
N PHE A 150 -14.32 -7.80 51.49
CA PHE A 150 -15.19 -8.80 50.90
C PHE A 150 -14.34 -9.97 50.43
N ALA A 151 -14.79 -11.20 50.70
CA ALA A 151 -14.10 -12.40 50.20
C ALA A 151 -14.21 -12.52 48.66
N GLY A 152 -15.30 -12.02 48.10
CA GLY A 152 -15.51 -11.89 46.66
C GLY A 152 -16.52 -10.78 46.41
N LEU A 153 -16.40 -10.14 45.25
CA LEU A 153 -17.28 -9.05 44.83
C LEU A 153 -17.72 -9.30 43.39
N THR A 154 -19.03 -9.38 43.17
CA THR A 154 -19.62 -9.48 41.83
C THR A 154 -20.26 -8.13 41.50
N LEU A 155 -19.70 -7.42 40.52
CA LEU A 155 -20.21 -6.13 40.06
C LEU A 155 -20.92 -6.31 38.71
N SER A 156 -22.26 -6.39 38.75
CA SER A 156 -23.08 -6.68 37.55
C SER A 156 -23.12 -5.56 36.52
N GLY A 157 -22.60 -4.38 36.85
CA GLY A 157 -22.51 -3.24 35.93
C GLY A 157 -21.23 -3.21 35.09
N LEU A 158 -20.27 -4.10 35.36
CA LEU A 158 -19.02 -4.18 34.60
C LEU A 158 -19.15 -5.16 33.43
N THR A 159 -18.44 -4.87 32.34
CA THR A 159 -18.25 -5.79 31.22
C THR A 159 -17.22 -6.85 31.62
N ALA A 160 -17.52 -8.11 31.37
CA ALA A 160 -16.61 -9.22 31.62
C ALA A 160 -15.27 -9.01 30.88
N THR A 161 -14.18 -9.53 31.46
CA THR A 161 -12.82 -9.53 30.90
C THR A 161 -12.19 -8.16 30.58
N ARG A 162 -12.89 -7.05 30.85
CA ARG A 162 -12.36 -5.69 30.67
C ARG A 162 -11.59 -5.19 31.88
N LEU A 163 -10.72 -4.20 31.63
CA LEU A 163 -10.06 -3.46 32.69
C LEU A 163 -11.09 -2.67 33.50
N VAL A 164 -10.92 -2.61 34.81
CA VAL A 164 -11.74 -1.79 35.70
C VAL A 164 -11.04 -0.46 35.93
N SER A 165 -11.75 0.62 35.64
CA SER A 165 -11.30 2.00 35.83
C SER A 165 -12.35 2.77 36.63
N THR A 166 -12.12 4.07 36.82
CA THR A 166 -13.13 4.99 37.33
C THR A 166 -13.56 5.98 36.26
N ASP A 167 -14.86 6.24 36.18
CA ASP A 167 -15.42 7.30 35.34
C ASP A 167 -15.07 8.70 35.87
N GLY A 168 -15.54 9.75 35.18
CA GLY A 168 -15.38 11.14 35.61
C GLY A 168 -16.06 11.48 36.96
N SER A 169 -16.94 10.62 37.45
CA SER A 169 -17.63 10.71 38.75
C SER A 169 -17.00 9.83 39.83
N SER A 170 -15.84 9.20 39.55
CA SER A 170 -15.17 8.24 40.43
C SER A 170 -15.96 6.95 40.70
N GLN A 171 -16.89 6.56 39.81
CA GLN A 171 -17.59 5.28 39.85
C GLN A 171 -16.81 4.22 39.08
N LEU A 172 -16.84 2.96 39.53
CA LEU A 172 -16.19 1.88 38.80
C LEU A 172 -16.89 1.61 37.47
N GLU A 173 -16.10 1.56 36.39
CA GLU A 173 -16.58 1.21 35.06
C GLU A 173 -15.60 0.27 34.35
N SER A 174 -16.04 -0.29 33.22
CA SER A 174 -15.17 -1.03 32.33
C SER A 174 -14.56 -0.10 31.28
N SER A 175 -13.26 -0.23 31.05
CA SER A 175 -12.57 0.47 29.96
C SER A 175 -11.83 -0.49 29.06
N ASP A 176 -11.75 -0.14 27.78
CA ASP A 176 -10.90 -0.84 26.83
C ASP A 176 -9.43 -0.52 27.11
N ILE A 177 -8.55 -1.50 26.94
CA ILE A 177 -7.11 -1.34 27.22
C ILE A 177 -6.46 -0.28 26.33
N VAL A 178 -6.95 -0.11 25.09
CA VAL A 178 -6.47 0.90 24.13
C VAL A 178 -6.78 2.36 24.54
N ALA A 179 -7.67 2.55 25.54
CA ALA A 179 -7.89 3.88 26.12
C ALA A 179 -6.75 4.31 27.06
N TRP A 180 -5.97 3.36 27.55
CA TRP A 180 -4.85 3.59 28.48
C TRP A 180 -3.49 3.59 27.78
N LEU A 181 -3.38 2.80 26.71
CA LEU A 181 -2.19 2.71 25.88
C LEU A 181 -2.61 3.01 24.44
N THR A 182 -2.20 4.17 23.93
CA THR A 182 -2.50 4.60 22.56
C THR A 182 -1.33 4.32 21.63
N GLY A 183 -1.62 3.82 20.43
CA GLY A 183 -0.63 3.72 19.35
C GLY A 183 -0.09 5.11 18.97
N THR A 184 1.07 5.12 18.33
CA THR A 184 1.64 6.31 17.69
C THR A 184 1.67 6.05 16.19
N THR A 185 1.01 6.91 15.41
CA THR A 185 1.01 6.85 13.95
C THR A 185 2.43 6.71 13.43
N ASP A 186 2.60 5.87 12.40
CA ASP A 186 3.90 5.52 11.79
C ASP A 186 4.88 4.77 12.71
N HIS A 187 4.46 4.32 13.90
CA HIS A 187 5.29 3.50 14.80
C HIS A 187 4.58 2.21 15.22
N ILE A 188 3.58 2.32 16.08
CA ILE A 188 2.89 1.19 16.70
C ILE A 188 1.39 1.42 16.58
N SER A 189 0.68 0.40 16.09
CA SER A 189 -0.76 0.33 16.14
C SER A 189 -1.21 -0.50 17.35
N MET A 190 -2.33 -0.10 17.93
CA MET A 190 -2.99 -0.77 19.04
C MET A 190 -4.45 -0.99 18.63
N SER A 191 -4.93 -2.22 18.68
CA SER A 191 -6.34 -2.55 18.43
C SER A 191 -6.93 -3.28 19.62
N ASP A 192 -8.17 -2.94 19.95
CA ASP A 192 -8.95 -3.71 20.93
C ASP A 192 -9.57 -4.94 20.25
N ASP A 193 -9.39 -6.11 20.85
CA ASP A 193 -9.89 -7.38 20.31
C ASP A 193 -11.32 -7.69 20.78
N GLY A 194 -11.89 -6.83 21.63
CA GLY A 194 -13.27 -6.93 22.12
C GLY A 194 -13.49 -8.00 23.20
N ASP A 195 -12.48 -8.82 23.48
CA ASP A 195 -12.48 -9.87 24.50
C ASP A 195 -11.72 -9.47 25.78
N GLY A 196 -11.26 -8.22 25.86
CA GLY A 196 -10.44 -7.72 26.97
C GLY A 196 -8.94 -7.71 26.68
N THR A 197 -8.51 -8.29 25.56
CA THR A 197 -7.13 -8.21 25.08
C THR A 197 -6.96 -7.11 24.04
N ALA A 198 -5.70 -6.83 23.70
CA ALA A 198 -5.37 -5.94 22.59
C ALA A 198 -4.24 -6.52 21.75
N THR A 199 -4.35 -6.28 20.46
CA THR A 199 -3.30 -6.53 19.49
C THR A 199 -2.36 -5.33 19.42
N ILE A 200 -1.06 -5.59 19.55
CA ILE A 200 0.01 -4.61 19.39
C ILE A 200 0.81 -5.00 18.15
N ASP A 201 0.90 -4.11 17.18
CA ASP A 201 1.60 -4.36 15.92
C ASP A 201 2.29 -3.09 15.42
N LEU A 202 3.12 -3.21 14.38
CA LEU A 202 3.63 -2.05 13.65
C LEU A 202 2.47 -1.29 13.01
N ASP A 203 2.61 0.02 12.87
CA ASP A 203 1.63 0.83 12.15
C ASP A 203 1.54 0.40 10.67
N THR A 204 0.35 0.49 10.07
CA THR A 204 0.09 0.10 8.66
C THR A 204 1.05 0.75 7.67
N ASN A 205 1.44 2.01 7.87
CA ASN A 205 2.41 2.69 7.00
C ASN A 205 3.80 2.06 7.12
N THR A 206 4.20 1.67 8.33
CA THR A 206 5.48 0.96 8.55
C THR A 206 5.44 -0.43 7.92
N GLN A 207 4.32 -1.15 8.06
CA GLN A 207 4.14 -2.44 7.40
C GLN A 207 4.22 -2.29 5.87
N THR A 208 3.55 -1.28 5.30
CA THR A 208 3.59 -0.99 3.86
C THR A 208 4.99 -0.64 3.37
N LEU A 209 5.79 0.08 4.17
CA LEU A 209 7.19 0.35 3.83
C LEU A 209 8.00 -0.95 3.77
N LEU A 210 7.79 -1.86 4.72
CA LEU A 210 8.45 -3.17 4.75
C LEU A 210 7.97 -4.10 3.62
N ASP A 211 6.76 -3.89 3.08
CA ASP A 211 6.27 -4.62 1.91
C ASP A 211 7.04 -4.32 0.62
N SER A 212 7.86 -3.25 0.60
CA SER A 212 8.81 -3.04 -0.49
C SER A 212 9.84 -4.17 -0.63
N LEU A 213 10.03 -4.97 0.43
CA LEU A 213 10.90 -6.15 0.46
C LEU A 213 10.14 -7.45 0.15
N ASN A 214 8.92 -7.37 -0.37
CA ASN A 214 8.16 -8.56 -0.71
C ASN A 214 8.84 -9.39 -1.83
N GLY A 215 8.86 -10.73 -1.68
CA GLY A 215 9.42 -11.63 -2.69
C GLY A 215 10.93 -11.91 -2.53
N ILE A 216 11.44 -11.85 -1.29
CA ILE A 216 12.86 -12.13 -0.98
C ILE A 216 13.03 -13.17 0.14
N PHE A 217 14.28 -13.61 0.30
CA PHE A 217 14.75 -14.22 1.54
C PHE A 217 15.46 -13.17 2.42
N LEU A 218 15.44 -13.35 3.74
CA LEU A 218 16.20 -12.47 4.63
C LEU A 218 17.69 -12.72 4.52
N GLU A 219 18.06 -13.99 4.38
CA GLU A 219 19.41 -14.50 4.31
C GLU A 219 19.91 -14.63 2.87
N THR A 220 21.23 -14.70 2.70
CA THR A 220 21.86 -15.05 1.42
C THR A 220 21.59 -16.51 1.10
N ILE A 221 21.18 -16.79 -0.14
CA ILE A 221 20.93 -18.15 -0.63
C ILE A 221 22.17 -18.76 -1.27
N ASP A 222 22.35 -20.05 -1.05
CA ASP A 222 23.22 -20.93 -1.82
C ASP A 222 22.37 -21.92 -2.61
N PHE A 223 22.11 -21.57 -3.87
CA PHE A 223 21.51 -22.48 -4.83
C PHE A 223 22.60 -23.12 -5.69
N THR A 224 22.68 -24.45 -5.68
CA THR A 224 23.64 -25.23 -6.47
C THR A 224 22.94 -26.17 -7.43
N VAL A 225 23.60 -26.51 -8.54
CA VAL A 225 23.09 -27.47 -9.52
C VAL A 225 24.09 -28.60 -9.66
N SER A 226 23.61 -29.83 -9.59
CA SER A 226 24.40 -31.04 -9.81
C SER A 226 23.69 -31.98 -10.79
N SER A 227 24.43 -32.89 -11.42
CA SER A 227 23.86 -33.93 -12.28
C SER A 227 24.50 -35.27 -11.98
N VAL A 228 23.67 -36.25 -11.59
CA VAL A 228 24.10 -37.61 -11.26
C VAL A 228 23.17 -38.60 -11.94
N GLY A 229 23.73 -39.56 -12.68
CA GLY A 229 22.94 -40.62 -13.33
C GLY A 229 21.95 -40.12 -14.40
N GLY A 230 22.15 -38.91 -14.93
CA GLY A 230 21.25 -38.27 -15.90
C GLY A 230 20.14 -37.44 -15.27
N THR A 231 20.03 -37.40 -13.94
CA THR A 231 19.12 -36.51 -13.21
C THR A 231 19.84 -35.23 -12.84
N VAL A 232 19.30 -34.09 -13.26
CA VAL A 232 19.79 -32.76 -12.87
C VAL A 232 19.01 -32.29 -11.65
N THR A 233 19.70 -32.00 -10.55
CA THR A 233 19.10 -31.57 -9.28
C THR A 233 19.58 -30.16 -8.95
N GLY A 234 18.63 -29.27 -8.68
CA GLY A 234 18.89 -28.00 -8.00
C GLY A 234 18.72 -28.18 -6.49
N SER A 235 19.63 -27.63 -5.71
CA SER A 235 19.63 -27.70 -4.25
C SER A 235 19.71 -26.29 -3.67
N LEU A 236 18.75 -25.92 -2.83
CA LEU A 236 18.70 -24.64 -2.14
C LEU A 236 19.05 -24.82 -0.66
N GLU A 237 19.89 -23.94 -0.15
CA GLU A 237 20.11 -23.76 1.28
C GLU A 237 20.46 -22.29 1.61
N GLN A 238 20.48 -21.93 2.89
CA GLN A 238 21.13 -20.71 3.34
C GLN A 238 22.65 -20.81 3.10
N ASP A 239 23.30 -19.72 2.67
CA ASP A 239 24.76 -19.66 2.59
C ASP A 239 25.38 -19.90 3.99
N GLY A 240 26.26 -20.89 4.09
CA GLY A 240 26.79 -21.38 5.37
C GLY A 240 25.93 -22.47 6.07
N GLY A 241 24.80 -22.86 5.49
CA GLY A 241 23.89 -23.91 5.96
C GLY A 241 22.73 -23.39 6.82
N GLY A 242 21.61 -24.11 6.82
CA GLY A 242 20.43 -23.80 7.63
C GLY A 242 19.18 -23.38 6.84
N ASP A 243 18.15 -22.98 7.59
CA ASP A 243 16.83 -22.65 7.06
C ASP A 243 16.74 -21.19 6.59
N LEU A 244 15.91 -20.94 5.60
CA LEU A 244 15.71 -19.61 5.02
C LEU A 244 14.41 -18.96 5.53
N ILE A 245 14.40 -17.66 5.78
CA ILE A 245 13.19 -16.91 6.11
C ILE A 245 12.67 -16.20 4.86
N GLN A 246 11.48 -16.59 4.44
CA GLN A 246 10.76 -16.04 3.29
C GLN A 246 9.92 -14.83 3.69
N ARG A 247 9.95 -13.76 2.89
CA ARG A 247 9.03 -12.62 2.99
C ARG A 247 8.02 -12.65 1.85
N PHE A 248 6.75 -12.85 2.21
CA PHE A 248 5.59 -12.72 1.34
C PHE A 248 4.63 -11.63 1.86
N SER A 249 3.60 -11.29 1.07
CA SER A 249 2.55 -10.32 1.42
C SER A 249 1.70 -10.73 2.64
N ASP A 250 1.66 -12.03 2.97
CA ASP A 250 0.99 -12.57 4.15
C ASP A 250 1.93 -12.79 5.34
N GLY A 251 3.16 -12.26 5.27
CA GLY A 251 4.12 -12.22 6.37
C GLY A 251 5.36 -13.08 6.14
N TYR A 252 6.02 -13.43 7.25
CA TYR A 252 7.24 -14.23 7.24
C TYR A 252 6.94 -15.72 7.39
N SER A 253 7.68 -16.57 6.68
CA SER A 253 7.61 -18.02 6.84
C SER A 253 8.97 -18.66 6.70
N THR A 254 9.29 -19.60 7.57
CA THR A 254 10.54 -20.37 7.49
C THR A 254 10.41 -21.47 6.42
N LEU A 255 11.39 -21.53 5.51
CA LEU A 255 11.64 -22.65 4.61
C LEU A 255 12.69 -23.56 5.25
N ASP A 256 12.28 -24.75 5.67
CA ASP A 256 13.21 -25.77 6.17
C ASP A 256 14.07 -26.30 5.02
N CYS A 257 15.36 -26.02 5.04
CA CYS A 257 16.34 -26.51 4.07
C CYS A 257 17.29 -27.55 4.66
N THR A 258 17.13 -27.88 5.94
CA THR A 258 18.06 -28.74 6.68
C THR A 258 17.65 -30.21 6.62
N ALA A 259 16.36 -30.53 6.79
CA ALA A 259 15.88 -31.92 6.74
C ALA A 259 14.36 -32.07 6.49
N PRO A 260 13.92 -32.37 5.25
CA PRO A 260 14.73 -32.69 4.08
C PRO A 260 15.33 -31.45 3.40
N GLN A 261 16.47 -31.64 2.75
CA GLN A 261 17.07 -30.58 1.94
C GLN A 261 16.09 -30.08 0.88
N CYS A 262 16.03 -28.77 0.68
CA CYS A 262 15.20 -28.18 -0.37
C CYS A 262 15.82 -28.46 -1.75
N THR A 263 15.22 -29.40 -2.49
CA THR A 263 15.70 -29.78 -3.82
C THR A 263 14.61 -29.76 -4.88
N ILE A 264 15.00 -29.56 -6.13
CA ILE A 264 14.14 -29.62 -7.32
C ILE A 264 14.78 -30.46 -8.42
N ASP A 265 13.97 -31.31 -9.06
CA ASP A 265 14.38 -32.03 -10.27
C ASP A 265 14.25 -31.10 -11.49
N LEU A 266 15.40 -30.74 -12.07
CA LEU A 266 15.52 -29.86 -13.23
C LEU A 266 15.66 -30.63 -14.54
N THR A 267 15.63 -31.97 -14.51
CA THR A 267 15.90 -32.83 -15.68
C THR A 267 14.97 -32.53 -16.86
N ALA A 268 13.72 -32.14 -16.59
CA ALA A 268 12.76 -31.79 -17.63
C ALA A 268 12.98 -30.40 -18.27
N PHE A 269 13.83 -29.56 -17.65
CA PHE A 269 14.04 -28.16 -18.03
C PHE A 269 15.37 -27.93 -18.77
N VAL A 270 16.16 -28.99 -18.97
CA VAL A 270 17.46 -28.94 -19.63
C VAL A 270 17.32 -28.69 -21.14
N GLY A 271 18.30 -27.98 -21.72
CA GLY A 271 18.43 -27.82 -23.16
C GLY A 271 19.27 -28.90 -23.82
N THR A 272 19.66 -28.63 -25.05
CA THR A 272 20.69 -29.40 -25.75
C THR A 272 22.05 -28.73 -25.60
N ASP A 273 23.13 -29.41 -25.98
CA ASP A 273 24.47 -28.81 -25.92
C ASP A 273 24.66 -27.65 -26.89
N ALA A 274 23.95 -27.66 -28.03
CA ALA A 274 23.99 -26.61 -29.04
C ALA A 274 23.00 -25.47 -28.76
N VAL A 275 21.93 -25.77 -28.03
CA VAL A 275 20.89 -24.81 -27.62
C VAL A 275 20.58 -25.06 -26.14
N PRO A 276 21.39 -24.49 -25.22
CA PRO A 276 21.12 -24.56 -23.79
C PRO A 276 19.77 -23.90 -23.48
N ALA A 277 19.05 -24.40 -22.47
CA ALA A 277 17.77 -23.85 -22.05
C ALA A 277 17.93 -22.92 -20.87
N GLU A 278 17.27 -21.76 -20.92
CA GLU A 278 17.13 -20.87 -19.78
C GLU A 278 16.09 -21.42 -18.81
N VAL A 279 16.38 -21.41 -17.50
CA VAL A 279 15.50 -21.93 -16.45
C VAL A 279 15.39 -20.93 -15.30
N PHE A 280 14.16 -20.62 -14.90
CA PHE A 280 13.84 -19.75 -13.77
C PHE A 280 13.36 -20.62 -12.60
N VAL A 281 14.08 -20.60 -11.48
CA VAL A 281 13.75 -21.33 -10.25
C VAL A 281 13.21 -20.36 -9.20
N TYR A 282 12.06 -20.67 -8.61
CA TYR A 282 11.35 -19.78 -7.67
C TYR A 282 10.49 -20.58 -6.68
N ILE A 283 9.97 -19.89 -5.67
CA ILE A 283 8.92 -20.39 -4.76
C ILE A 283 7.70 -19.48 -4.86
N LEU A 284 6.50 -20.06 -4.94
CA LEU A 284 5.25 -19.33 -4.96
C LEU A 284 4.73 -19.05 -3.55
N GLN A 285 4.08 -17.91 -3.33
CA GLN A 285 3.41 -17.61 -2.06
C GLN A 285 2.37 -18.69 -1.68
N SER A 286 1.69 -19.27 -2.68
CA SER A 286 0.71 -20.35 -2.49
C SER A 286 1.34 -21.72 -2.20
N GLY A 287 2.66 -21.87 -2.37
CA GLY A 287 3.39 -23.13 -2.27
C GLY A 287 4.75 -22.95 -1.61
N LYS A 288 4.77 -22.35 -0.42
CA LYS A 288 5.96 -21.85 0.31
C LYS A 288 7.05 -22.88 0.66
N THR A 289 6.79 -24.17 0.47
CA THR A 289 7.73 -25.25 0.78
C THR A 289 8.19 -26.01 -0.47
N THR A 290 7.78 -25.56 -1.66
CA THR A 290 8.01 -26.29 -2.91
C THR A 290 8.72 -25.39 -3.91
N LEU A 291 9.91 -25.81 -4.32
CA LEU A 291 10.65 -25.22 -5.43
C LEU A 291 9.93 -25.52 -6.75
N VAL A 292 9.85 -24.50 -7.61
CA VAL A 292 9.22 -24.59 -8.94
C VAL A 292 10.18 -24.05 -10.00
N ALA A 293 10.14 -24.61 -11.22
CA ALA A 293 10.95 -24.17 -12.35
C ALA A 293 10.11 -23.84 -13.60
N SER A 294 10.63 -22.97 -14.47
CA SER A 294 10.02 -22.53 -15.73
C SER A 294 11.08 -22.29 -16.82
N ASN A 295 10.78 -22.59 -18.08
CA ASN A 295 11.65 -22.29 -19.25
C ASN A 295 11.21 -21.04 -20.05
N SER A 296 10.30 -20.22 -19.51
CA SER A 296 9.74 -19.08 -20.23
C SER A 296 10.08 -17.76 -19.57
N ASP A 297 9.61 -17.55 -18.35
CA ASP A 297 9.86 -16.35 -17.55
C ASP A 297 9.52 -16.66 -16.07
N TRP A 298 9.75 -15.67 -15.20
CA TRP A 298 9.21 -15.62 -13.84
C TRP A 298 7.67 -15.68 -13.85
N PRO A 299 7.02 -16.22 -12.80
CA PRO A 299 5.57 -16.33 -12.76
C PRO A 299 4.91 -14.95 -12.57
N ALA A 300 3.71 -14.78 -13.13
CA ALA A 300 2.90 -13.57 -12.96
C ALA A 300 2.25 -13.45 -11.57
N THR A 301 2.27 -14.52 -10.78
CA THR A 301 1.81 -14.55 -9.38
C THR A 301 2.95 -14.21 -8.42
N GLU A 302 2.59 -13.84 -7.19
CA GLU A 302 3.57 -13.56 -6.13
C GLU A 302 4.54 -14.74 -5.91
N HIS A 303 5.83 -14.43 -5.90
CA HIS A 303 6.91 -15.41 -5.82
C HIS A 303 8.18 -14.81 -5.20
N ILE A 304 9.04 -15.69 -4.73
CA ILE A 304 10.44 -15.41 -4.41
C ILE A 304 11.31 -16.00 -5.52
N LYS A 305 12.19 -15.19 -6.10
CA LYS A 305 13.15 -15.62 -7.11
C LYS A 305 14.32 -16.31 -6.42
N ILE A 306 14.78 -17.43 -6.98
CA ILE A 306 15.93 -18.18 -6.43
C ILE A 306 17.10 -18.15 -7.39
N ALA A 307 16.90 -18.62 -8.62
CA ALA A 307 17.99 -18.67 -9.59
C ALA A 307 17.51 -18.52 -11.02
N ASN A 308 18.32 -17.85 -11.84
CA ASN A 308 18.22 -17.89 -13.30
C ASN A 308 19.41 -18.70 -13.83
N LEU A 309 19.09 -19.81 -14.49
CA LEU A 309 20.03 -20.83 -14.91
C LEU A 309 20.11 -20.90 -16.43
N LEU A 310 21.27 -21.34 -16.93
CA LEU A 310 21.41 -21.81 -18.30
C LEU A 310 21.89 -23.27 -18.27
N LEU A 311 21.03 -24.20 -18.67
CA LEU A 311 21.29 -25.64 -18.58
C LEU A 311 21.48 -26.26 -19.96
N ARG A 312 22.62 -26.93 -20.14
CA ARG A 312 22.90 -27.80 -21.30
C ARG A 312 22.25 -29.17 -21.08
N SER A 313 22.57 -30.15 -21.91
CA SER A 313 22.11 -31.52 -21.67
C SER A 313 22.50 -32.01 -20.27
N ALA A 314 21.74 -32.95 -19.71
CA ALA A 314 22.01 -33.49 -18.37
C ALA A 314 23.42 -34.09 -18.24
N ALA A 315 23.93 -34.72 -19.32
CA ALA A 315 25.28 -35.27 -19.36
C ALA A 315 26.34 -34.16 -19.27
N SER A 316 26.21 -33.12 -20.09
CA SER A 316 27.14 -31.99 -20.09
C SER A 316 27.10 -31.20 -18.78
N THR A 317 25.91 -30.99 -18.21
CA THR A 317 25.75 -30.35 -16.88
C THR A 317 26.53 -31.12 -15.81
N GLY A 318 26.58 -32.46 -15.89
CA GLY A 318 27.38 -33.28 -14.99
C GLY A 318 28.89 -33.15 -15.21
N THR A 319 29.34 -33.11 -16.47
CA THR A 319 30.77 -32.94 -16.80
C THR A 319 31.28 -31.53 -16.53
N ASP A 320 30.42 -30.52 -16.67
CA ASP A 320 30.71 -29.11 -16.43
C ASP A 320 30.75 -28.79 -14.92
N GLY A 321 30.32 -29.72 -14.07
CA GLY A 321 30.28 -29.56 -12.61
C GLY A 321 29.10 -28.72 -12.11
N GLY A 322 28.08 -28.51 -12.95
CA GLY A 322 26.89 -27.72 -12.64
C GLY A 322 26.29 -27.05 -13.88
N ALA A 323 25.46 -26.03 -13.65
CA ALA A 323 24.86 -25.23 -14.71
C ALA A 323 25.91 -24.39 -15.47
N LEU A 324 25.65 -24.10 -16.76
CA LEU A 324 26.52 -23.22 -17.56
C LEU A 324 26.46 -21.77 -17.05
N VAL A 325 25.28 -21.36 -16.58
CA VAL A 325 25.08 -20.13 -15.81
C VAL A 325 24.25 -20.50 -14.59
N ASN A 326 24.67 -20.04 -13.42
CA ASN A 326 23.89 -20.11 -12.18
C ASN A 326 23.88 -18.72 -11.54
N ARG A 327 22.83 -17.93 -11.81
CA ARG A 327 22.64 -16.61 -11.19
C ARG A 327 21.69 -16.75 -10.02
N ASN A 328 22.24 -16.87 -8.82
CA ASN A 328 21.47 -16.80 -7.58
C ASN A 328 20.89 -15.40 -7.40
N TRP A 329 19.58 -15.31 -7.21
CA TRP A 329 18.82 -14.07 -7.08
C TRP A 329 18.88 -13.56 -5.62
N ASN A 330 20.10 -13.20 -5.21
CA ASN A 330 20.49 -12.85 -3.84
C ASN A 330 20.03 -11.43 -3.42
N ASP A 331 18.74 -11.14 -3.55
CA ASP A 331 18.12 -9.89 -3.07
C ASP A 331 17.85 -9.96 -1.54
N HIS A 332 18.82 -10.49 -0.80
CA HIS A 332 18.72 -10.69 0.64
C HIS A 332 18.57 -9.38 1.40
N VAL A 333 17.96 -9.41 2.59
CA VAL A 333 17.90 -8.23 3.48
C VAL A 333 19.29 -7.86 3.97
N GLN A 334 20.08 -8.87 4.37
CA GLN A 334 21.46 -8.69 4.82
C GLN A 334 22.36 -9.89 4.48
N SER A 335 23.63 -9.62 4.21
CA SER A 335 24.68 -10.63 4.02
C SER A 335 25.29 -11.09 5.34
N ALA A 336 26.19 -12.08 5.28
CA ALA A 336 26.86 -12.66 6.46
C ALA A 336 27.73 -11.68 7.25
N ASP A 337 28.20 -10.59 6.63
CA ASP A 337 28.92 -9.49 7.28
C ASP A 337 27.99 -8.38 7.84
N ASN A 338 26.67 -8.58 7.73
CA ASN A 338 25.61 -7.65 8.13
C ASN A 338 25.49 -6.40 7.25
N GLN A 339 25.98 -6.44 6.00
CA GLN A 339 25.71 -5.40 5.02
C GLN A 339 24.30 -5.56 4.45
N GLY A 340 23.53 -4.46 4.47
CA GLY A 340 22.13 -4.47 4.04
C GLY A 340 21.98 -4.36 2.52
N HIS A 341 20.84 -4.82 1.99
CA HIS A 341 20.51 -4.79 0.56
C HIS A 341 20.79 -3.44 -0.12
N ILE A 342 20.39 -2.34 0.51
CA ILE A 342 20.58 -0.98 -0.03
C ILE A 342 22.06 -0.68 -0.25
N THR A 343 22.95 -1.12 0.65
CA THR A 343 24.39 -0.88 0.52
C THR A 343 24.99 -1.61 -0.68
N HIS A 344 24.50 -2.80 -1.02
CA HIS A 344 24.92 -3.53 -2.22
C HIS A 344 24.39 -2.90 -3.50
N ILE A 345 23.12 -2.46 -3.53
CA ILE A 345 22.57 -1.69 -4.66
C ILE A 345 23.42 -0.43 -4.88
N GLU A 346 23.68 0.29 -3.80
CA GLU A 346 24.47 1.50 -3.80
C GLU A 346 25.91 1.29 -4.27
N GLU A 347 26.54 0.18 -3.91
CA GLU A 347 27.86 -0.19 -4.39
C GLU A 347 27.83 -0.51 -5.89
N HIS A 348 26.82 -1.26 -6.35
CA HIS A 348 26.65 -1.60 -7.76
C HIS A 348 26.42 -0.36 -8.63
N LEU A 349 25.54 0.55 -8.22
CA LEU A 349 25.27 1.80 -8.93
C LEU A 349 26.53 2.68 -9.04
N ARG A 350 27.41 2.65 -8.04
CA ARG A 350 28.69 3.38 -8.09
C ARG A 350 29.74 2.73 -9.00
N GLN A 351 29.48 1.55 -9.56
CA GLN A 351 30.32 0.95 -10.61
C GLN A 351 30.03 1.52 -12.00
N GLU A 352 28.93 2.28 -12.14
CA GLU A 352 28.59 3.05 -13.33
C GLU A 352 29.30 4.42 -13.34
N ASP A 353 29.38 5.06 -14.50
CA ASP A 353 29.94 6.41 -14.61
C ASP A 353 29.03 7.47 -13.99
N ALA A 354 29.57 8.64 -13.67
CA ALA A 354 28.77 9.72 -13.12
C ALA A 354 27.80 10.29 -14.18
N HIS A 355 26.55 10.52 -13.82
CA HIS A 355 25.50 10.93 -14.75
C HIS A 355 25.32 12.44 -14.76
N TYR A 356 25.44 13.04 -15.95
CA TYR A 356 25.13 14.45 -16.15
C TYR A 356 23.65 14.75 -15.91
N LYS A 357 23.36 15.86 -15.22
CA LYS A 357 21.99 16.38 -15.06
C LYS A 357 21.76 17.70 -15.79
N SER A 358 22.61 18.70 -15.55
CA SER A 358 22.43 20.06 -16.07
C SER A 358 23.71 20.89 -15.97
N GLY A 359 23.87 21.92 -16.81
CA GLY A 359 25.01 22.85 -16.75
C GLY A 359 26.23 22.32 -17.52
N VAL A 360 27.45 22.66 -17.09
CA VAL A 360 28.71 22.18 -17.70
C VAL A 360 28.78 22.38 -19.22
N ALA A 361 28.15 23.45 -19.72
CA ALA A 361 28.23 23.78 -21.14
C ALA A 361 29.65 24.23 -21.46
N LEU A 362 30.29 23.56 -22.43
CA LEU A 362 31.64 23.88 -22.86
C LEU A 362 31.63 25.03 -23.88
N THR A 363 32.45 26.03 -23.61
CA THR A 363 32.83 27.14 -24.48
C THR A 363 34.35 27.13 -24.63
N ILE A 364 34.86 27.51 -25.80
CA ILE A 364 36.29 27.54 -26.09
C ILE A 364 36.68 28.99 -26.35
N LYS A 365 37.74 29.47 -25.71
CA LYS A 365 38.29 30.82 -25.91
C LYS A 365 39.63 30.77 -26.65
N ASN A 366 39.96 31.91 -27.25
CA ASN A 366 41.26 32.17 -27.86
C ASN A 366 42.19 32.92 -26.89
N ALA A 367 43.45 33.08 -27.26
CA ALA A 367 44.49 33.75 -26.46
C ALA A 367 44.15 35.20 -26.04
N ALA A 368 43.14 35.82 -26.66
CA ALA A 368 42.64 37.16 -26.32
C ALA A 368 41.36 37.14 -25.46
N GLY A 369 40.90 35.96 -25.02
CA GLY A 369 39.73 35.76 -24.18
C GLY A 369 38.39 35.81 -24.91
N ALA A 370 38.40 35.90 -26.24
CA ALA A 370 37.18 35.89 -27.05
C ALA A 370 36.84 34.46 -27.49
N ASP A 371 35.56 34.19 -27.73
CA ASP A 371 35.10 32.88 -28.20
C ASP A 371 35.84 32.46 -29.48
N LEU A 372 36.37 31.24 -29.47
CA LEU A 372 36.92 30.62 -30.66
C LEU A 372 35.75 30.09 -31.50
N THR A 373 35.69 30.51 -32.75
CA THR A 373 34.65 30.17 -33.72
C THR A 373 35.28 29.60 -34.98
N THR A 374 34.46 29.13 -35.92
CA THR A 374 34.96 28.60 -37.20
C THR A 374 35.61 29.66 -38.10
N GLY A 375 35.48 30.95 -37.76
CA GLY A 375 36.03 32.08 -38.50
C GLY A 375 37.36 32.62 -37.98
N ASN A 376 37.90 32.10 -36.87
CA ASN A 376 39.16 32.58 -36.27
C ASN A 376 40.11 31.43 -35.92
N SER A 377 41.39 31.76 -35.74
CA SER A 377 42.45 30.86 -35.28
C SER A 377 43.10 31.43 -34.02
N SER A 378 43.74 30.58 -33.23
CA SER A 378 44.43 31.00 -32.00
C SER A 378 45.72 30.22 -31.77
N THR A 379 46.69 30.87 -31.11
CA THR A 379 47.93 30.27 -30.60
C THR A 379 47.78 29.67 -29.20
N ALA A 380 46.66 29.91 -28.52
CA ALA A 380 46.29 29.29 -27.25
C ALA A 380 44.80 28.94 -27.26
N ILE A 381 44.42 27.86 -26.60
CA ILE A 381 43.03 27.41 -26.54
C ILE A 381 42.68 27.17 -25.08
N GLU A 382 41.73 27.94 -24.56
CA GLU A 382 41.26 27.82 -23.18
C GLU A 382 39.86 27.21 -23.14
N LEU A 383 39.68 26.18 -22.31
CA LEU A 383 38.37 25.57 -22.07
C LEU A 383 37.66 26.30 -20.94
N VAL A 384 36.37 26.56 -21.16
CA VAL A 384 35.49 27.21 -20.19
C VAL A 384 34.21 26.40 -20.05
N THR A 385 33.89 25.96 -18.83
CA THR A 385 32.62 25.29 -18.54
C THR A 385 31.81 26.06 -17.50
N ALA A 386 30.50 26.13 -17.71
CA ALA A 386 29.60 26.66 -16.71
C ALA A 386 29.47 25.69 -15.51
N ALA A 387 29.13 26.21 -14.33
CA ALA A 387 28.77 25.35 -13.20
C ALA A 387 27.59 24.42 -13.57
N GLY A 388 27.55 23.24 -12.96
CA GLY A 388 26.55 22.23 -13.27
C GLY A 388 26.23 21.28 -12.13
N THR A 389 25.45 20.24 -12.44
CA THR A 389 25.01 19.22 -11.50
C THR A 389 25.23 17.84 -12.10
N ILE A 390 25.88 16.97 -11.33
CA ILE A 390 26.27 15.60 -11.69
C ILE A 390 25.73 14.62 -10.63
N TYR A 391 25.34 13.42 -11.03
CA TYR A 391 24.93 12.33 -10.15
C TYR A 391 26.06 11.30 -10.00
N GLN A 392 26.44 11.00 -8.76
CA GLN A 392 27.27 9.82 -8.43
C GLN A 392 26.42 8.74 -7.76
N LEU A 393 25.65 9.18 -6.76
CA LEU A 393 24.43 8.52 -6.27
C LEU A 393 23.43 9.64 -5.94
N HIS A 394 23.94 10.62 -5.19
CA HIS A 394 23.28 11.90 -4.96
C HIS A 394 23.77 12.97 -5.95
N LYS A 395 23.14 14.14 -5.90
CA LYS A 395 23.48 15.30 -6.73
C LYS A 395 24.70 16.02 -6.15
N HIS A 396 25.68 16.29 -7.00
CA HIS A 396 26.88 17.05 -6.69
C HIS A 396 26.98 18.27 -7.59
N THR A 397 27.55 19.36 -7.07
CA THR A 397 27.75 20.60 -7.83
C THR A 397 29.13 20.55 -8.49
N PHE A 398 29.13 20.56 -9.83
CA PHE A 398 30.34 20.74 -10.61
C PHE A 398 30.65 22.25 -10.71
N PRO A 399 31.85 22.70 -10.29
CA PRO A 399 32.20 24.11 -10.30
C PRO A 399 32.27 24.65 -11.75
N ALA A 400 32.11 25.96 -11.90
CA ALA A 400 32.50 26.59 -13.16
C ALA A 400 34.02 26.51 -13.31
N PHE A 401 34.48 26.36 -14.53
CA PHE A 401 35.89 26.22 -14.87
C PHE A 401 36.21 27.20 -16.00
N ASP A 402 37.28 27.98 -15.90
CA ASP A 402 37.69 28.97 -16.91
C ASP A 402 39.22 29.11 -16.94
N MET A 403 39.87 28.37 -17.85
CA MET A 403 41.33 28.44 -18.05
C MET A 403 41.85 29.83 -18.44
N TYR A 404 40.98 30.71 -18.97
CA TYR A 404 41.41 32.05 -19.39
C TYR A 404 41.40 33.06 -18.22
N LEU A 405 40.34 33.04 -17.40
CA LEU A 405 40.17 33.99 -16.29
C LEU A 405 40.83 33.52 -14.99
N THR A 406 40.83 32.22 -14.74
CA THR A 406 41.31 31.65 -13.48
C THR A 406 42.68 31.02 -13.71
N ALA A 407 43.74 31.69 -13.26
CA ALA A 407 45.13 31.24 -13.49
C ALA A 407 45.48 29.89 -12.82
N THR A 408 44.61 29.33 -11.98
CA THR A 408 44.76 28.01 -11.36
C THR A 408 43.96 26.92 -12.04
N ASP A 409 43.10 27.26 -13.00
CA ASP A 409 42.29 26.28 -13.72
C ASP A 409 43.12 25.63 -14.82
N ASP A 410 43.20 24.30 -14.77
CA ASP A 410 44.02 23.47 -15.64
C ASP A 410 43.26 22.23 -16.11
N VAL A 411 43.72 21.64 -17.21
CA VAL A 411 43.17 20.37 -17.70
C VAL A 411 44.21 19.28 -17.60
N HIS A 412 43.76 18.05 -17.51
CA HIS A 412 44.63 16.89 -17.45
C HIS A 412 44.47 16.01 -18.69
N ILE A 413 45.59 15.64 -19.32
CA ILE A 413 45.58 14.83 -20.54
C ILE A 413 45.69 13.35 -20.16
N THR A 414 44.56 12.63 -20.21
CA THR A 414 44.42 11.26 -19.71
C THR A 414 45.41 10.27 -20.32
N ASN A 415 45.68 10.39 -21.62
CA ASN A 415 46.45 9.42 -22.40
C ASN A 415 47.67 10.04 -23.11
N GLN A 416 48.29 11.04 -22.49
CA GLN A 416 49.50 11.66 -23.03
C GLN A 416 50.66 10.64 -23.12
N PRO A 417 51.39 10.58 -24.25
CA PRO A 417 52.54 9.71 -24.41
C PRO A 417 53.61 9.96 -23.34
N THR A 418 54.32 8.91 -22.93
CA THR A 418 55.27 8.96 -21.81
C THR A 418 56.42 9.92 -22.03
N ASP A 419 56.91 10.07 -23.26
CA ASP A 419 58.01 10.98 -23.59
C ASP A 419 57.56 12.45 -23.65
N GLU A 420 56.24 12.69 -23.75
CA GLU A 420 55.62 14.01 -23.78
C GLU A 420 55.12 14.45 -22.40
N GLY A 421 55.46 13.74 -21.33
CA GLY A 421 55.04 14.05 -19.95
C GLY A 421 54.21 12.95 -19.27
N GLY A 422 53.69 12.00 -20.04
CA GLY A 422 52.93 10.85 -19.54
C GLY A 422 51.50 11.17 -19.11
N ALA A 423 50.72 10.12 -18.90
CA ALA A 423 49.30 10.18 -18.58
C ALA A 423 48.98 11.11 -17.40
N TYR A 424 47.86 11.83 -17.51
CA TYR A 424 47.35 12.82 -16.57
C TYR A 424 48.20 14.08 -16.41
N GLY A 425 49.08 14.35 -17.38
CA GLY A 425 49.85 15.59 -17.46
C GLY A 425 48.95 16.82 -17.48
N THR A 426 49.34 17.84 -16.70
CA THR A 426 48.62 19.12 -16.62
C THR A 426 48.92 19.97 -17.85
N SER A 427 47.89 20.57 -18.43
CA SER A 427 48.00 21.58 -19.48
C SER A 427 47.25 22.85 -19.10
N VAL A 428 47.91 23.98 -19.27
CA VAL A 428 47.33 25.33 -19.13
C VAL A 428 47.18 26.02 -20.50
N ASP A 429 47.79 25.45 -21.55
CA ASP A 429 47.63 25.87 -22.95
C ASP A 429 47.66 24.64 -23.87
N LEU A 430 46.48 24.27 -24.39
CA LEU A 430 46.34 23.06 -25.21
C LEU A 430 47.18 23.11 -26.49
N VAL A 431 47.41 24.28 -27.07
CA VAL A 431 48.11 24.40 -28.37
C VAL A 431 49.60 24.14 -28.20
N THR A 432 50.14 24.55 -27.06
CA THR A 432 51.56 24.35 -26.71
C THR A 432 51.80 22.90 -26.28
N ASP A 433 50.90 22.33 -25.49
CA ASP A 433 51.13 21.04 -24.83
C ASP A 433 50.66 19.83 -25.67
N ILE A 434 49.68 19.99 -26.56
CA ILE A 434 49.18 18.90 -27.42
C ILE A 434 49.80 19.02 -28.81
N THR A 435 50.95 18.39 -29.02
CA THR A 435 51.64 18.40 -30.32
C THR A 435 51.57 17.08 -31.07
N VAL A 436 51.12 16.01 -30.40
CA VAL A 436 51.09 14.63 -30.91
C VAL A 436 49.71 13.98 -30.70
N TYR A 437 49.44 12.92 -31.48
CA TYR A 437 48.35 11.97 -31.25
C TYR A 437 48.91 10.61 -30.80
N VAL A 438 48.05 9.76 -30.24
CA VAL A 438 48.44 8.52 -29.57
C VAL A 438 48.40 7.33 -30.53
N ASP A 439 49.55 6.90 -31.02
CA ASP A 439 49.68 5.74 -31.92
C ASP A 439 50.08 4.44 -31.19
N GLY A 440 50.11 4.49 -29.84
CA GLY A 440 50.57 3.38 -29.00
C GLY A 440 52.08 3.36 -28.73
N THR A 441 52.84 4.33 -29.26
CA THR A 441 54.27 4.49 -28.93
C THR A 441 54.49 5.43 -27.74
N ALA A 442 55.68 5.37 -27.15
CA ALA A 442 56.08 6.21 -26.01
C ALA A 442 56.12 7.71 -26.34
N SER A 443 56.39 8.07 -27.60
CA SER A 443 56.51 9.46 -28.06
C SER A 443 55.25 9.99 -28.76
N GLY A 444 54.36 9.11 -29.23
CA GLY A 444 53.25 9.49 -30.10
C GLY A 444 53.73 9.95 -31.49
N THR A 445 52.78 10.34 -32.34
CA THR A 445 53.07 10.89 -33.67
C THR A 445 52.61 12.34 -33.79
N ALA A 446 53.45 13.20 -34.37
CA ALA A 446 53.17 14.63 -34.52
C ALA A 446 51.88 14.92 -35.31
N ILE A 447 51.07 15.84 -34.80
CA ILE A 447 49.93 16.40 -35.53
C ILE A 447 50.49 17.31 -36.63
N THR A 448 50.19 16.99 -37.90
CA THR A 448 50.75 17.70 -39.05
C THR A 448 49.88 18.88 -39.49
N VAL A 449 50.52 19.89 -40.09
CA VAL A 449 49.84 21.09 -40.62
C VAL A 449 48.76 20.72 -41.64
N ASN A 450 47.66 21.47 -41.62
CA ASN A 450 46.46 21.25 -42.42
C ASN A 450 45.78 19.89 -42.19
N ARG A 451 45.87 19.35 -40.96
CA ARG A 451 45.13 18.16 -40.55
C ARG A 451 44.16 18.46 -39.42
N TYR A 452 43.15 17.61 -39.33
CA TYR A 452 42.06 17.68 -38.37
C TYR A 452 42.20 16.58 -37.34
N PHE A 453 41.79 16.84 -36.10
CA PHE A 453 41.89 15.88 -35.02
C PHE A 453 40.77 16.15 -34.00
N ASN A 454 40.40 15.10 -33.27
CA ASN A 454 39.32 15.14 -32.30
C ASN A 454 39.90 15.03 -30.88
N LEU A 455 39.44 15.90 -29.98
CA LEU A 455 39.73 15.82 -28.55
C LEU A 455 38.43 15.48 -27.83
N VAL A 456 38.43 14.47 -26.96
CA VAL A 456 37.27 14.18 -26.12
C VAL A 456 37.51 14.78 -24.74
N VAL A 457 36.61 15.66 -24.33
CA VAL A 457 36.62 16.36 -23.05
C VAL A 457 35.61 15.70 -22.12
N TRP A 458 36.07 15.39 -20.91
CA TRP A 458 35.25 14.80 -19.84
C TRP A 458 35.60 15.43 -18.50
N GLY A 459 34.72 15.31 -17.51
CA GLY A 459 34.90 15.91 -16.19
C GLY A 459 35.04 14.85 -15.11
N VAL A 460 35.78 15.17 -14.05
CA VAL A 460 35.83 14.41 -12.80
C VAL A 460 35.13 15.24 -11.72
N GLN A 461 34.02 14.73 -11.22
CA GLN A 461 33.33 15.34 -10.09
C GLN A 461 33.89 14.82 -8.77
N ASN A 462 34.63 15.66 -8.05
CA ASN A 462 35.01 15.37 -6.68
C ASN A 462 33.87 15.72 -5.70
N ARG A 463 34.08 15.52 -4.41
CA ARG A 463 33.12 15.95 -3.37
C ARG A 463 32.76 17.43 -3.56
N SER A 464 31.47 17.77 -3.53
CA SER A 464 31.03 19.17 -3.64
C SER A 464 31.77 20.07 -2.64
N GLY A 465 32.45 21.10 -3.15
CA GLY A 465 33.29 22.01 -2.38
C GLY A 465 34.81 21.74 -2.48
N GLU A 466 35.21 20.57 -2.98
CA GLU A 466 36.58 20.28 -3.39
C GLU A 466 36.80 20.63 -4.87
N ALA A 467 38.06 20.72 -5.29
CA ALA A 467 38.39 20.97 -6.70
C ALA A 467 37.95 19.79 -7.58
N SER A 468 37.16 20.06 -8.62
CA SER A 468 36.84 19.12 -9.69
C SER A 468 37.72 19.41 -10.90
N HIS A 469 37.94 18.42 -11.77
CA HIS A 469 38.91 18.53 -12.86
C HIS A 469 38.25 18.31 -14.23
N ILE A 470 38.84 18.93 -15.25
CA ILE A 470 38.53 18.67 -16.65
C ILE A 470 39.66 17.81 -17.24
N MET A 471 39.28 16.78 -17.97
CA MET A 471 40.15 15.77 -18.53
C MET A 471 40.00 15.76 -20.06
N ILE A 472 41.10 15.45 -20.76
CA ILE A 472 41.14 15.38 -22.22
C ILE A 472 41.74 14.05 -22.65
N ASN A 473 41.06 13.36 -23.56
CA ASN A 473 41.62 12.25 -24.28
C ASN A 473 42.12 12.71 -25.65
N LEU A 474 43.40 12.46 -25.92
CA LEU A 474 44.03 12.62 -27.23
C LEU A 474 43.52 11.54 -28.20
N PRO A 475 43.43 11.85 -29.51
CA PRO A 475 42.98 10.92 -30.52
C PRO A 475 44.06 9.88 -30.84
N THR A 476 43.65 8.79 -31.50
CA THR A 476 44.58 7.76 -32.00
C THR A 476 45.07 7.99 -33.43
N GLY A 477 44.57 9.04 -34.08
CA GLY A 477 44.89 9.39 -35.45
C GLY A 477 44.41 10.79 -35.82
N ILE A 478 44.61 11.15 -37.09
CA ILE A 478 44.26 12.47 -37.64
C ILE A 478 43.62 12.34 -39.02
N TYR A 479 42.82 13.32 -39.40
CA TYR A 479 42.05 13.36 -40.64
C TYR A 479 42.59 14.40 -41.63
N THR A 480 42.34 14.15 -42.91
CA THR A 480 42.70 15.05 -44.02
C THR A 480 41.59 16.04 -44.38
N THR A 481 40.33 15.71 -44.07
CA THR A 481 39.16 16.54 -44.37
C THR A 481 38.35 16.82 -43.10
N SER A 482 37.70 17.98 -43.03
CA SER A 482 36.85 18.35 -41.89
C SER A 482 35.64 17.42 -41.77
N SER A 483 35.03 17.02 -42.89
CA SER A 483 33.87 16.13 -42.90
C SER A 483 34.17 14.77 -42.26
N ASN A 484 35.33 14.18 -42.57
CA ASN A 484 35.72 12.90 -42.00
C ASN A 484 36.04 13.02 -40.51
N ALA A 485 36.59 14.17 -40.09
CA ALA A 485 36.88 14.43 -38.68
C ALA A 485 35.59 14.60 -37.85
N VAL A 486 34.62 15.37 -38.35
CA VAL A 486 33.33 15.57 -37.66
C VAL A 486 32.54 14.27 -37.57
N ALA A 487 32.55 13.45 -38.63
CA ALA A 487 31.90 12.14 -38.62
C ALA A 487 32.72 11.05 -37.91
N ASP A 488 34.00 11.31 -37.60
CA ASP A 488 34.97 10.35 -37.03
C ASP A 488 34.95 8.99 -37.74
N VAL A 489 35.01 9.05 -39.09
CA VAL A 489 34.80 7.87 -39.97
C VAL A 489 35.75 6.71 -39.69
N ASP A 490 36.95 7.02 -39.20
CA ASP A 490 38.00 6.04 -38.87
C ASP A 490 38.03 5.68 -37.37
N GLY A 491 37.15 6.27 -36.53
CA GLY A 491 37.07 5.99 -35.10
C GLY A 491 38.29 6.42 -34.30
N PHE A 492 38.89 7.58 -34.60
CA PHE A 492 40.09 8.04 -33.90
C PHE A 492 39.79 8.73 -32.57
N SER A 493 38.52 9.04 -32.29
CA SER A 493 38.08 9.66 -31.03
C SER A 493 38.08 8.64 -29.89
N VAL A 494 38.68 9.00 -28.75
CA VAL A 494 38.79 8.12 -27.57
C VAL A 494 37.80 8.58 -26.50
N PHE A 495 36.69 7.86 -26.34
CA PHE A 495 35.64 8.19 -25.37
C PHE A 495 35.78 7.48 -24.02
N ASN A 496 36.72 6.54 -23.89
CA ASN A 496 36.87 5.73 -22.69
C ASN A 496 37.29 6.58 -21.48
N ILE A 497 36.62 6.36 -20.35
CA ILE A 497 37.00 6.90 -19.04
C ILE A 497 37.72 5.77 -18.29
N PRO A 498 38.93 5.98 -17.74
CA PRO A 498 39.65 4.93 -17.02
C PRO A 498 38.86 4.43 -15.81
N SER A 499 38.97 3.13 -15.50
CA SER A 499 38.13 2.48 -14.48
C SER A 499 38.32 3.03 -13.07
N GLN A 500 39.45 3.69 -12.78
CA GLN A 500 39.70 4.36 -11.51
C GLN A 500 38.79 5.58 -11.26
N PHE A 501 38.15 6.12 -12.31
CA PHE A 501 37.24 7.26 -12.22
C PHE A 501 35.76 6.85 -12.27
N LYS A 502 35.46 5.55 -12.17
CA LYS A 502 34.08 5.06 -12.09
C LYS A 502 33.36 5.69 -10.90
N GLY A 503 32.10 6.06 -11.10
CA GLY A 503 31.29 6.81 -10.14
C GLY A 503 31.60 8.30 -10.08
N GLU A 504 32.66 8.80 -10.76
CA GLU A 504 33.09 10.21 -10.68
C GLU A 504 33.26 10.90 -12.04
N GLY A 505 33.61 10.15 -13.08
CA GLY A 505 33.83 10.65 -14.43
C GLY A 505 32.53 10.79 -15.25
N PHE A 506 32.42 11.83 -16.07
CA PHE A 506 31.30 12.04 -17.00
C PHE A 506 31.74 12.73 -18.29
N LEU A 507 31.14 12.39 -19.43
CA LEU A 507 31.46 13.02 -20.72
C LEU A 507 30.90 14.44 -20.83
N ILE A 508 31.65 15.33 -21.49
CA ILE A 508 31.25 16.73 -21.73
C ILE A 508 31.08 16.98 -23.23
N ALA A 509 32.14 16.82 -24.02
CA ALA A 509 32.08 17.13 -25.45
C ALA A 509 33.19 16.47 -26.24
N ARG A 510 32.99 16.33 -27.55
CA ARG A 510 34.08 16.09 -28.52
C ARG A 510 34.33 17.34 -29.32
N LEU A 511 35.58 17.79 -29.35
CA LEU A 511 36.04 18.96 -30.08
C LEU A 511 36.80 18.54 -31.34
N THR A 512 36.33 18.98 -32.51
CA THR A 512 37.06 18.83 -33.76
C THR A 512 37.86 20.10 -34.04
N MET A 513 39.17 19.96 -34.11
CA MET A 513 40.12 21.06 -34.32
C MET A 513 40.93 20.82 -35.59
N ARG A 514 41.55 21.88 -36.11
CA ARG A 514 42.52 21.81 -37.21
C ARG A 514 43.78 22.57 -36.86
N LEU A 515 44.93 21.93 -37.05
CA LEU A 515 46.23 22.60 -37.01
C LEU A 515 46.49 23.27 -38.35
N ILE A 516 46.74 24.59 -38.36
CA ILE A 516 47.05 25.34 -39.59
C ILE A 516 48.56 25.50 -39.77
N ALA A 517 49.18 26.60 -39.32
CA ALA A 517 50.62 26.85 -39.38
C ALA A 517 51.09 27.66 -38.15
N GLY A 518 52.35 27.48 -37.73
CA GLY A 518 52.95 28.24 -36.61
C GLY A 518 52.33 27.97 -35.24
N SER A 519 51.95 26.72 -34.95
CA SER A 519 51.24 26.33 -33.71
C SER A 519 49.96 27.14 -33.51
N GLN A 520 49.10 27.16 -34.53
CA GLN A 520 47.77 27.78 -34.46
C GLN A 520 46.69 26.78 -34.79
N TRP A 521 45.63 26.79 -33.99
CA TRP A 521 44.47 25.92 -34.16
C TRP A 521 43.24 26.72 -34.58
N THR A 522 42.38 26.11 -35.40
CA THR A 522 41.05 26.61 -35.72
C THR A 522 40.00 25.64 -35.23
N TYR A 523 38.92 26.17 -34.66
CA TYR A 523 37.73 25.39 -34.26
C TYR A 523 36.94 24.97 -35.50
N VAL A 524 36.47 23.72 -35.53
CA VAL A 524 35.68 23.19 -36.64
C VAL A 524 34.27 22.83 -36.18
N ALA A 525 34.15 22.00 -35.14
CA ALA A 525 32.88 21.57 -34.60
C ALA A 525 33.01 21.12 -33.14
N GLN A 526 31.88 21.11 -32.43
CA GLN A 526 31.71 20.54 -31.10
C GLN A 526 30.50 19.63 -31.14
N GLU A 527 30.67 18.40 -30.68
CA GLU A 527 29.57 17.48 -30.37
C GLU A 527 29.35 17.46 -28.87
N ASP A 528 28.09 17.58 -28.46
CA ASP A 528 27.68 17.51 -27.05
C ASP A 528 27.53 16.04 -26.62
N LEU A 529 28.33 15.63 -25.63
CA LEU A 529 28.33 14.27 -25.10
C LEU A 529 27.68 14.19 -23.72
N ARG A 530 27.17 15.31 -23.19
CA ARG A 530 26.59 15.34 -21.84
C ARG A 530 25.36 14.43 -21.77
N GLY A 531 25.36 13.55 -20.78
CA GLY A 531 24.29 12.57 -20.56
C GLY A 531 24.42 11.32 -21.42
N GLN A 532 25.45 11.22 -22.26
CA GLN A 532 25.82 9.99 -22.92
C GLN A 532 26.77 9.19 -22.02
N MET A 533 26.63 7.86 -22.03
CA MET A 533 27.58 6.96 -21.38
C MET A 533 28.75 6.71 -22.35
N PRO A 534 29.99 6.61 -21.86
CA PRO A 534 31.12 6.17 -22.66
C PRO A 534 30.77 4.89 -23.44
N PRO A 535 30.98 4.86 -24.76
CA PRO A 535 30.67 3.69 -25.57
C PRO A 535 31.48 2.49 -25.08
N ILE A 536 30.78 1.40 -24.78
CA ILE A 536 31.33 0.13 -24.28
C ILE A 536 32.02 -0.72 -25.37
N THR A 537 32.27 -0.17 -26.56
CA THR A 537 32.81 -0.94 -27.69
C THR A 537 34.13 -0.37 -28.18
N ALA A 538 35.20 -1.16 -28.01
CA ALA A 538 36.42 -1.02 -28.80
C ALA A 538 36.14 -1.51 -30.23
N GLY A 539 35.81 -0.58 -31.13
CA GLY A 539 35.72 -0.83 -32.56
C GLY A 539 34.40 -0.39 -33.20
N VAL A 540 34.50 0.61 -34.08
CA VAL A 540 33.47 1.15 -34.97
C VAL A 540 32.41 2.00 -34.28
N ALA A 541 32.56 3.32 -34.41
CA ALA A 541 31.50 4.28 -34.22
C ALA A 541 30.33 3.94 -35.17
N VAL A 542 29.24 3.39 -34.65
CA VAL A 542 27.97 3.32 -35.36
C VAL A 542 27.20 4.58 -35.01
N THR A 543 27.42 5.65 -35.78
CA THR A 543 26.46 6.74 -35.82
C THR A 543 25.22 6.23 -36.53
N THR A 544 24.12 6.09 -35.80
CA THR A 544 22.81 5.74 -36.34
C THR A 544 22.38 6.77 -37.39
N THR A 545 22.61 6.47 -38.66
CA THR A 545 21.77 6.90 -39.77
C THR A 545 21.22 5.62 -40.39
N ASP A 546 19.95 5.34 -40.11
CA ASP A 546 19.23 4.09 -40.40
C ASP A 546 19.26 3.64 -41.88
N HIS A 547 19.80 4.42 -42.83
CA HIS A 547 19.88 3.98 -44.23
C HIS A 547 21.24 4.17 -44.94
N SER A 548 22.34 4.52 -44.26
CA SER A 548 23.65 4.72 -44.94
C SER A 548 24.55 3.47 -45.01
N LEU A 549 24.12 2.32 -44.49
CA LEU A 549 24.91 1.09 -44.48
C LEU A 549 24.92 0.28 -45.79
N LEU A 550 24.31 0.77 -46.87
CA LEU A 550 24.43 0.13 -48.20
C LEU A 550 25.81 0.34 -48.86
N ALA A 551 26.69 1.17 -48.28
CA ALA A 551 28.00 1.46 -48.87
C ALA A 551 29.09 0.40 -48.57
N ASN A 552 28.92 -0.40 -47.49
CA ASN A 552 29.92 -1.40 -47.07
C ASN A 552 29.53 -2.86 -47.37
N LEU A 553 28.45 -3.07 -48.14
CA LEU A 553 28.13 -4.38 -48.69
C LEU A 553 29.00 -4.64 -49.93
N ILE A 554 30.29 -4.86 -49.70
CA ILE A 554 31.21 -5.32 -50.74
C ILE A 554 31.02 -6.84 -50.83
N ALA A 555 30.39 -7.30 -51.92
CA ALA A 555 30.29 -8.72 -52.25
C ALA A 555 31.67 -9.39 -52.12
N PRO A 556 31.78 -10.53 -51.39
CA PRO A 556 30.95 -11.71 -51.65
C PRO A 556 30.34 -12.39 -50.40
N ALA A 557 30.18 -11.71 -49.26
CA ALA A 557 29.80 -12.34 -47.99
C ALA A 557 28.38 -12.01 -47.47
N ASP A 558 27.44 -11.68 -48.34
CA ASP A 558 26.02 -11.54 -47.96
C ASP A 558 25.16 -12.59 -48.70
N ASP A 559 24.43 -13.38 -47.92
CA ASP A 559 23.53 -14.44 -48.39
C ASP A 559 22.14 -13.90 -48.80
N HIS A 560 21.86 -12.62 -48.55
CA HIS A 560 20.65 -11.93 -48.98
C HIS A 560 20.84 -11.26 -50.34
N THR A 561 20.82 -12.06 -51.41
CA THR A 561 20.84 -11.61 -52.82
C THR A 561 19.65 -10.72 -53.25
N GLN A 562 18.79 -10.29 -52.32
CA GLN A 562 17.49 -9.68 -52.61
C GLN A 562 17.35 -8.22 -52.18
N TYR A 563 18.41 -7.59 -51.65
CA TYR A 563 18.46 -6.12 -51.56
C TYR A 563 18.86 -5.55 -52.92
N ILE A 564 17.96 -5.69 -53.89
CA ILE A 564 18.05 -4.98 -55.16
C ILE A 564 18.01 -3.50 -54.80
N LYS A 565 19.18 -2.83 -54.88
CA LYS A 565 19.34 -1.38 -54.79
C LYS A 565 18.11 -0.74 -55.41
N ASN A 566 17.41 0.12 -54.67
CA ASN A 566 16.35 0.97 -55.19
C ASN A 566 16.74 1.43 -56.59
N ALA A 567 16.15 0.82 -57.62
CA ALA A 567 16.22 1.31 -58.98
C ALA A 567 15.35 2.56 -58.97
N GLU A 568 15.92 3.67 -58.52
CA GLU A 568 15.35 4.99 -58.72
C GLU A 568 15.10 5.10 -60.22
N PHE A 569 13.84 5.32 -60.60
CA PHE A 569 13.50 5.53 -62.00
C PHE A 569 14.40 6.63 -62.54
N THR A 570 15.28 6.27 -63.47
CA THR A 570 16.33 7.18 -63.96
C THR A 570 15.76 8.28 -64.86
N GLN A 571 14.46 8.20 -65.17
CA GLN A 571 13.75 9.08 -66.08
C GLN A 571 12.22 8.97 -65.89
N ASN A 572 11.49 10.02 -66.32
CA ASN A 572 10.03 10.06 -66.20
C ASN A 572 9.37 8.94 -67.03
N SER A 573 8.32 8.33 -66.45
CA SER A 573 7.50 7.30 -67.10
C SER A 573 8.19 5.94 -67.35
N GLY A 574 9.22 5.60 -66.57
CA GLY A 574 9.76 4.24 -66.51
C GLY A 574 8.86 3.26 -65.77
N ILE A 575 8.99 1.98 -66.11
CA ILE A 575 8.40 0.84 -65.40
C ILE A 575 9.48 -0.20 -65.13
N LEU A 576 9.49 -0.79 -63.93
CA LEU A 576 10.33 -1.94 -63.63
C LEU A 576 9.64 -3.21 -64.11
N VAL A 577 10.33 -3.97 -64.97
CA VAL A 577 9.88 -5.30 -65.40
C VAL A 577 10.88 -6.36 -64.95
N GLY A 578 10.38 -7.57 -64.69
CA GLY A 578 11.23 -8.73 -64.40
C GLY A 578 11.88 -9.24 -65.69
N THR A 579 13.20 -9.47 -65.67
CA THR A 579 13.97 -9.92 -66.85
C THR A 579 13.92 -11.43 -67.09
N GLY A 580 13.25 -12.19 -66.21
CA GLY A 580 13.19 -13.66 -66.26
C GLY A 580 14.42 -14.38 -65.68
N VAL A 581 15.46 -13.65 -65.23
CA VAL A 581 16.66 -14.22 -64.57
C VAL A 581 16.83 -13.72 -63.12
N GLY A 582 15.70 -13.39 -62.46
CA GLY A 582 15.70 -12.98 -61.05
C GLY A 582 16.13 -11.52 -60.81
N THR A 583 16.22 -10.69 -61.85
CA THR A 583 16.54 -9.26 -61.76
C THR A 583 15.41 -8.40 -62.32
N PHE A 584 15.32 -7.14 -61.86
CA PHE A 584 14.45 -6.12 -62.42
C PHE A 584 15.26 -5.18 -63.33
N VAL A 585 14.67 -4.76 -64.45
CA VAL A 585 15.22 -3.71 -65.31
C VAL A 585 14.19 -2.61 -65.50
N GLU A 586 14.63 -1.35 -65.45
CA GLU A 586 13.79 -0.22 -65.87
C GLU A 586 13.66 -0.24 -67.39
N GLU A 587 12.43 -0.35 -67.87
CA GLU A 587 12.10 -0.14 -69.27
C GLU A 587 11.41 1.20 -69.46
N VAL A 588 11.65 1.82 -70.62
CA VAL A 588 10.96 3.04 -71.06
C VAL A 588 10.50 2.94 -72.51
N GLY A 589 9.54 3.80 -72.88
CA GLY A 589 9.23 4.09 -74.27
C GLY A 589 8.73 2.88 -75.07
N ALA A 590 9.43 2.54 -76.15
CA ALA A 590 9.03 1.45 -77.05
C ALA A 590 9.18 0.07 -76.41
N THR A 591 10.21 -0.13 -75.59
CA THR A 591 10.50 -1.40 -74.91
C THR A 591 9.35 -1.78 -73.98
N VAL A 592 8.86 -0.84 -73.16
CA VAL A 592 7.69 -1.08 -72.28
C VAL A 592 6.47 -1.51 -73.08
N ARG A 593 6.19 -0.84 -74.21
CA ARG A 593 5.01 -1.15 -75.03
C ARG A 593 5.06 -2.57 -75.59
N THR A 594 6.23 -3.02 -76.03
CA THR A 594 6.44 -4.40 -76.46
C THR A 594 6.27 -5.36 -75.29
N SER A 595 6.85 -5.07 -74.12
CA SER A 595 6.78 -5.94 -72.95
C SER A 595 5.35 -6.11 -72.39
N ILE A 596 4.49 -5.10 -72.55
CA ILE A 596 3.07 -5.19 -72.14
C ILE A 596 2.11 -5.58 -73.30
N GLY A 597 2.65 -5.96 -74.47
CA GLY A 597 1.87 -6.48 -75.60
C GLY A 597 0.97 -5.45 -76.31
N VAL A 598 1.37 -4.18 -76.30
CA VAL A 598 0.69 -3.07 -77.00
C VAL A 598 1.64 -2.34 -77.96
N GLY A 599 2.69 -3.03 -78.41
CA GLY A 599 3.66 -2.52 -79.36
C GLY A 599 3.11 -2.43 -80.78
N THR A 600 3.89 -1.82 -81.67
CA THR A 600 3.55 -1.76 -83.10
C THR A 600 3.61 -3.16 -83.71
N GLY A 601 2.46 -3.68 -84.14
CA GLY A 601 2.33 -5.04 -84.70
C GLY A 601 1.58 -6.02 -83.79
N ASP A 602 1.35 -5.66 -82.52
CA ASP A 602 0.56 -6.46 -81.60
C ASP A 602 -0.95 -6.28 -81.85
N SER A 603 -1.73 -7.33 -81.62
CA SER A 603 -3.20 -7.33 -81.78
C SER A 603 -3.90 -7.60 -80.44
N PRO A 604 -3.87 -6.66 -79.48
CA PRO A 604 -4.51 -6.86 -78.19
C PRO A 604 -6.03 -7.03 -78.34
N GLN A 605 -6.60 -8.03 -77.66
CA GLN A 605 -8.04 -8.26 -77.62
C GLN A 605 -8.64 -7.66 -76.34
N PHE A 606 -9.58 -6.73 -76.47
CA PHE A 606 -10.28 -6.13 -75.34
C PHE A 606 -11.72 -6.64 -75.25
N THR A 607 -12.11 -7.24 -74.13
CA THR A 607 -13.51 -7.55 -73.84
C THR A 607 -14.19 -6.33 -73.22
N GLY A 608 -15.24 -5.79 -73.86
CA GLY A 608 -16.01 -4.66 -73.33
C GLY A 608 -15.41 -3.27 -73.57
N LEU A 609 -14.71 -3.07 -74.69
CA LEU A 609 -14.09 -1.77 -75.03
C LEU A 609 -15.13 -0.65 -75.19
N THR A 610 -15.05 0.36 -74.33
CA THR A 610 -15.83 1.60 -74.45
C THR A 610 -14.92 2.73 -74.93
N LEU A 611 -15.20 3.30 -76.10
CA LEU A 611 -14.43 4.39 -76.69
C LEU A 611 -15.19 5.71 -76.51
N ALA A 612 -14.56 6.70 -75.87
CA ALA A 612 -15.15 8.04 -75.69
C ALA A 612 -15.01 8.95 -76.94
N GLY A 613 -14.31 8.50 -77.98
CA GLY A 613 -14.04 9.26 -79.21
C GLY A 613 -14.30 8.46 -80.49
N SER A 614 -14.00 9.06 -81.65
CA SER A 614 -14.21 8.43 -82.97
C SER A 614 -13.27 7.24 -83.18
N LEU A 615 -13.83 6.09 -83.58
CA LEU A 615 -13.07 4.92 -84.02
C LEU A 615 -12.78 5.05 -85.53
N SER A 616 -11.50 5.02 -85.91
CA SER A 616 -11.07 4.95 -87.32
C SER A 616 -10.62 3.53 -87.64
N LEU A 617 -11.27 2.89 -88.61
CA LEU A 617 -10.94 1.54 -89.10
C LEU A 617 -10.42 1.64 -90.53
N GLY A 618 -9.40 0.87 -90.89
CA GLY A 618 -8.92 0.78 -92.28
C GLY A 618 -9.94 0.07 -93.18
N PHE A 619 -9.94 0.39 -94.48
CA PHE A 619 -10.88 -0.18 -95.48
C PHE A 619 -10.74 -1.71 -95.72
N GLY A 620 -9.97 -2.44 -94.91
CA GLY A 620 -9.79 -3.90 -95.00
C GLY A 620 -10.17 -4.69 -93.74
N ASP A 621 -10.41 -4.03 -92.60
CA ASP A 621 -10.65 -4.71 -91.30
C ASP A 621 -12.14 -4.96 -91.01
N LEU A 622 -13.02 -4.56 -91.94
CA LEU A 622 -14.47 -4.65 -91.80
C LEU A 622 -15.00 -5.80 -92.67
N VAL A 623 -15.16 -6.98 -92.08
CA VAL A 623 -15.78 -8.14 -92.76
C VAL A 623 -17.30 -8.11 -92.52
N SER A 624 -18.10 -7.95 -93.57
CA SER A 624 -19.56 -8.07 -93.47
C SER A 624 -19.95 -9.54 -93.39
N GLU A 625 -20.63 -9.97 -92.32
CA GLU A 625 -21.31 -11.27 -92.30
C GLU A 625 -22.41 -11.31 -93.38
N GLN A 626 -22.27 -12.25 -94.30
CA GLN A 626 -22.98 -12.35 -95.57
C GLN A 626 -24.49 -12.64 -95.39
N ASN A 627 -25.36 -11.75 -95.88
CA ASN A 627 -26.74 -12.08 -96.27
C ASN A 627 -27.08 -11.35 -97.59
N PRO A 628 -27.61 -12.00 -98.65
CA PRO A 628 -27.42 -11.56 -100.04
C PRO A 628 -28.29 -10.41 -100.55
N ASP A 629 -29.18 -9.82 -99.75
CA ASP A 629 -30.15 -8.84 -100.24
C ASP A 629 -29.92 -7.45 -99.60
N ALA A 630 -29.41 -6.53 -100.45
CA ALA A 630 -29.20 -5.08 -100.27
C ALA A 630 -27.80 -4.59 -99.81
N VAL A 631 -27.02 -4.18 -100.82
CA VAL A 631 -26.07 -3.05 -100.92
C VAL A 631 -25.51 -2.44 -99.60
N ASP A 632 -24.20 -2.62 -99.39
CA ASP A 632 -23.29 -1.84 -98.52
C ASP A 632 -23.87 -1.30 -97.20
N ALA A 633 -24.10 -2.19 -96.24
CA ALA A 633 -24.36 -1.80 -94.86
C ALA A 633 -23.41 -2.51 -93.88
N ILE A 634 -22.46 -1.73 -93.32
CA ILE A 634 -21.70 -2.11 -92.12
C ILE A 634 -22.69 -2.15 -90.94
N ARG A 635 -22.92 -3.31 -90.34
CA ARG A 635 -23.78 -3.44 -89.14
C ARG A 635 -22.94 -3.50 -87.87
N LEU A 636 -22.93 -2.42 -87.09
CA LEU A 636 -22.51 -2.43 -85.69
C LEU A 636 -23.74 -2.82 -84.83
N LYS A 637 -23.75 -4.00 -84.21
CA LYS A 637 -24.82 -4.39 -83.28
C LYS A 637 -24.63 -3.66 -81.94
N GLY A 638 -25.27 -2.51 -81.77
CA GLY A 638 -25.41 -1.86 -80.47
C GLY A 638 -26.66 -2.36 -79.74
N THR A 639 -26.51 -2.95 -78.56
CA THR A 639 -27.61 -3.18 -77.61
C THR A 639 -27.89 -1.89 -76.86
N ALA A 640 -28.74 -1.01 -77.42
CA ALA A 640 -29.11 0.25 -76.77
C ALA A 640 -30.62 0.33 -76.50
N SER A 641 -30.96 0.41 -75.20
CA SER A 641 -32.15 1.11 -74.72
C SER A 641 -31.89 2.61 -74.87
N HIS A 642 -32.73 3.34 -75.61
CA HIS A 642 -32.69 4.80 -75.61
C HIS A 642 -34.10 5.37 -75.87
N THR A 643 -34.61 6.07 -74.85
CA THR A 643 -35.95 6.69 -74.80
C THR A 643 -35.77 8.22 -74.90
N VAL A 644 -36.56 8.90 -75.73
CA VAL A 644 -36.76 10.36 -75.60
C VAL A 644 -38.26 10.67 -75.72
N ALA A 645 -38.79 11.34 -74.69
CA ALA A 645 -40.21 11.65 -74.46
C ALA A 645 -40.58 13.05 -74.96
N GLY A 646 -41.82 13.27 -75.44
CA GLY A 646 -42.30 14.65 -75.65
C GLY A 646 -43.50 14.98 -76.56
N CYS A 647 -44.31 14.05 -77.08
CA CYS A 647 -45.62 14.41 -77.70
C CYS A 647 -46.59 13.20 -77.71
N PRO A 648 -47.78 13.27 -77.05
CA PRO A 648 -48.74 12.17 -77.05
C PRO A 648 -49.91 12.33 -78.05
N ALA A 649 -49.99 11.32 -78.93
CA ALA A 649 -51.15 10.60 -79.48
C ALA A 649 -52.30 11.32 -80.24
N SER A 650 -52.43 10.94 -81.52
CA SER A 650 -53.73 10.65 -82.17
C SER A 650 -53.64 9.28 -82.85
N PRO A 651 -54.63 8.38 -82.72
CA PRO A 651 -54.54 7.01 -83.22
C PRO A 651 -54.86 6.96 -84.72
N SER A 652 -53.92 6.39 -85.50
CA SER A 652 -53.87 6.30 -86.98
C SER A 652 -53.49 7.58 -87.74
N GLY A 653 -52.35 7.56 -88.45
CA GLY A 653 -51.79 8.68 -89.23
C GLY A 653 -50.30 8.88 -88.90
N ILE A 654 -49.37 8.26 -89.63
CA ILE A 654 -48.70 8.75 -90.85
C ILE A 654 -48.11 10.16 -90.68
N GLY A 655 -46.79 10.20 -90.55
CA GLY A 655 -45.93 11.38 -90.67
C GLY A 655 -44.51 10.94 -90.35
N HIS A 656 -43.71 10.45 -91.30
CA HIS A 656 -43.15 11.16 -92.45
C HIS A 656 -42.45 12.48 -92.05
N LEU A 657 -41.24 12.37 -91.52
CA LEU A 657 -40.10 13.13 -92.04
C LEU A 657 -39.18 12.07 -92.65
N LEU A 658 -39.11 11.83 -93.96
CA LEU A 658 -38.78 12.78 -95.03
C LEU A 658 -37.75 13.80 -94.57
N GLY A 659 -36.55 13.66 -95.13
CA GLY A 659 -35.62 14.78 -95.22
C GLY A 659 -34.53 14.83 -94.16
N THR A 660 -33.75 13.77 -94.03
CA THR A 660 -32.30 13.98 -93.93
C THR A 660 -31.60 12.80 -94.59
N ARG A 661 -31.22 13.00 -95.86
CA ARG A 661 -30.05 12.31 -96.41
C ARG A 661 -28.94 12.53 -95.40
N VAL A 662 -28.59 11.51 -94.61
CA VAL A 662 -27.25 11.47 -94.00
C VAL A 662 -26.32 11.32 -95.19
N THR A 663 -25.88 12.46 -95.69
CA THR A 663 -24.93 12.55 -96.77
C THR A 663 -23.61 12.14 -96.14
N PHE A 664 -23.25 10.86 -96.23
CA PHE A 664 -21.87 10.47 -96.04
C PHE A 664 -21.08 11.14 -97.16
N ARG A 665 -20.40 12.26 -96.84
CA ARG A 665 -19.33 12.75 -97.71
C ARG A 665 -18.20 11.74 -97.61
N LEU A 666 -18.18 10.80 -98.55
CA LEU A 666 -17.02 9.96 -98.81
C LEU A 666 -15.91 10.89 -99.31
N PHE A 667 -15.02 11.32 -98.42
CA PHE A 667 -13.75 11.93 -98.84
C PHE A 667 -12.82 10.80 -99.28
N VAL A 668 -12.90 10.41 -100.56
CA VAL A 668 -11.85 9.62 -101.20
C VAL A 668 -10.70 10.58 -101.46
N ARG A 669 -9.67 10.54 -100.60
CA ARG A 669 -8.35 11.09 -100.94
C ARG A 669 -7.53 9.93 -101.50
N MET A 670 -7.53 9.76 -102.82
CA MET A 670 -6.48 8.96 -103.46
C MET A 670 -5.18 9.75 -103.28
N VAL A 671 -4.27 9.20 -102.49
CA VAL A 671 -2.86 9.59 -102.48
C VAL A 671 -2.15 8.45 -103.18
N ASP A 672 -1.46 8.75 -104.29
CA ASP A 672 -0.55 7.81 -104.94
C ASP A 672 0.58 7.36 -103.99
#